data_AF-A0A2A4UZD8-F1
#
_entry.id   AF-A0A2A4UZD8-F1
#
_cell.length_a   1.000
_cell.length_b   1.000
_cell.length_c   1.000
_cell.angle_alpha   90.00
_cell.angle_beta   90.00
_cell.angle_gamma   90.00
#
_symmetry.space_group_name_H-M   'P 1'
#
loop_
_entity.id
_entity.type
_entity.pdbx_description
1 polymer ?
#
loop_
_entity_poly.entity_id
_entity_poly.type
_entity_poly.pdbx_seq_one_letter_code
_entity_poly.pdbx_strand_id
1 'polypeptide(L)'
;MRLKISVVMSFFAKVLFMILIGLTCPLLAGADELGKYLGEVPATALFPLADSYGPQMDEGPIAPVLQEGKIVGYAFLNTDFVGAIGYSGKPIVVLIGMDGQGRISGARLVKHSEPIVLAGIPEKKIADFIDGYRNIDILKLAREKGGEPPPVDIVSGATVTVMVIDDTIKRASVRAARVLGLGGLSTEIKVAKAIKTVIPGEMQELDWTTLLGDGSVRRLLLTNARVNRSFEEQGNVRAIARPEKGADEDIFIDMYVASLAVPTIARSLLGKWEYRNYLKRIKQGEQAFIIMGKGHYSFRGSGYVRGGIFDRIQVVQGEEGFRFNDHGYKNLGEVLAEGAPDFREVALFYTPPGAIFNPADGWQLQLLVQRAIGALEKVFIAYDLNYQLPGQYVKVEKPAISLSMEEEEARAVNALWMKMWQAKTVDIIILLTAIFLLTILFFVQNQVVKYRVLTDRIRLGFLIFTLFYIGYYAQAQLSVVNVFVFVSAMLSGFRWEFFLMEPMIFILWCSVAVSLLFWGRGAYCGWLCPFGALQELTNKIARFFKVPQITMPWWLHERLWPLKYMIFLGLLGLSVYSLNMAEHLAEVEPFKTAIVLKFMRSWPYVLFVAVLLGAGLFIERFYCRYLCPLGAALAIPGKLAMFNWLKRYRNCGDPCHICAQDCMVQAIDPKGNINPNECLHCMGCQQTYFDEHVCPVVIHKLTKIRKDTLHKTRKLNQTREIGD
;
A
#
# COMPACT_ATOMS: atom_id res chain seq x y z
N MET A 1 -5.34 -13.42 62.93
CA MET A 1 -5.61 -13.47 61.47
C MET A 1 -6.18 -12.17 60.90
N ARG A 2 -6.98 -11.38 61.64
CA ARG A 2 -7.49 -10.07 61.15
C ARG A 2 -6.46 -8.92 61.08
N LEU A 3 -5.40 -8.95 61.90
CA LEU A 3 -4.36 -7.89 61.89
C LEU A 3 -3.44 -7.93 60.65
N LYS A 4 -3.20 -9.09 60.05
CA LYS A 4 -2.30 -9.22 58.88
C LYS A 4 -2.94 -8.73 57.57
N ILE A 5 -4.27 -8.71 57.48
CA ILE A 5 -4.99 -8.26 56.26
C ILE A 5 -5.00 -6.73 56.16
N SER A 6 -5.09 -6.03 57.29
CA SER A 6 -5.10 -4.56 57.32
C SER A 6 -3.76 -3.95 56.89
N VAL A 7 -2.63 -4.58 57.26
CA VAL A 7 -1.29 -4.12 56.86
C VAL A 7 -1.05 -4.33 55.36
N VAL A 8 -1.52 -5.44 54.79
CA VAL A 8 -1.40 -5.73 53.35
C VAL A 8 -2.29 -4.79 52.53
N MET A 9 -3.52 -4.51 52.98
CA MET A 9 -4.39 -3.53 52.31
C MET A 9 -3.85 -2.10 52.39
N SER A 10 -3.24 -1.69 53.51
CA SER A 10 -2.63 -0.36 53.64
C SER A 10 -1.39 -0.23 52.75
N PHE A 11 -0.60 -1.30 52.59
CA PHE A 11 0.52 -1.33 51.66
C PHE A 11 0.06 -1.21 50.20
N PHE A 12 -0.96 -1.98 49.79
CA PHE A 12 -1.54 -1.87 48.45
C PHE A 12 -2.18 -0.51 48.18
N ALA A 13 -2.86 0.09 49.16
CA ALA A 13 -3.44 1.42 49.01
C ALA A 13 -2.35 2.51 48.88
N LYS A 14 -1.23 2.41 49.62
CA LYS A 14 -0.10 3.34 49.50
C LYS A 14 0.66 3.18 48.18
N VAL A 15 0.80 1.95 47.69
CA VAL A 15 1.38 1.66 46.36
C VAL A 15 0.46 2.19 45.26
N LEU A 16 -0.86 1.98 45.37
CA LEU A 16 -1.85 2.50 44.42
C LEU A 16 -1.89 4.03 44.43
N PHE A 17 -1.71 4.67 45.60
CA PHE A 17 -1.64 6.12 45.73
C PHE A 17 -0.32 6.70 45.19
N MET A 18 0.82 6.02 45.36
CA MET A 18 2.07 6.38 44.68
C MET A 18 1.99 6.20 43.17
N ILE A 19 1.33 5.15 42.69
CA ILE A 19 1.08 4.93 41.25
C ILE A 19 0.15 6.02 40.70
N LEU A 20 -0.88 6.43 41.44
CA LEU A 20 -1.77 7.52 41.06
C LEU A 20 -1.09 8.90 41.06
N ILE A 21 -0.17 9.17 41.99
CA ILE A 21 0.62 10.42 42.01
C ILE A 21 1.68 10.41 40.89
N GLY A 22 2.22 9.24 40.53
CA GLY A 22 3.08 9.08 39.35
C GLY A 22 2.35 9.28 38.02
N LEU A 23 1.03 9.11 38.00
CA LEU A 23 0.17 9.27 36.81
C LEU A 23 -0.37 10.70 36.62
N THR A 24 -0.17 11.63 37.56
CA THR A 24 -0.72 12.99 37.51
C THR A 24 0.33 14.10 37.33
N CYS A 25 1.53 13.77 36.85
CA CYS A 25 2.41 14.77 36.29
C CYS A 25 2.08 14.92 34.79
N PRO A 26 1.44 16.02 34.34
CA PRO A 26 1.36 16.29 32.93
C PRO A 26 2.80 16.54 32.46
N LEU A 27 3.28 15.68 31.57
CA LEU A 27 4.45 15.90 30.72
C LEU A 27 4.22 17.17 29.88
N LEU A 28 4.43 18.32 30.50
CA LEU A 28 4.81 19.57 29.84
C LEU A 28 6.33 19.48 29.57
N ALA A 29 6.65 18.62 28.61
CA ALA A 29 7.93 18.61 27.93
C ALA A 29 7.65 18.08 26.52
N GLY A 30 7.19 18.96 25.64
CA GLY A 30 7.44 18.78 24.21
C GLY A 30 8.95 18.87 24.03
N ALA A 31 9.62 17.73 24.18
CA ALA A 31 11.06 17.64 23.98
C ALA A 31 11.34 18.01 22.53
N ASP A 32 12.22 18.98 22.34
CA ASP A 32 12.84 19.31 21.06
C ASP A 32 13.60 18.06 20.54
N GLU A 33 12.91 17.17 19.82
CA GLU A 33 13.48 15.92 19.29
C GLU A 33 14.64 16.24 18.31
N LEU A 34 14.53 17.34 17.55
CA LEU A 34 15.59 17.80 16.65
C LEU A 34 16.84 18.17 17.45
N GLY A 35 16.72 19.01 18.48
CA GLY A 35 17.82 19.39 19.36
C GLY A 35 18.55 18.18 19.98
N LYS A 36 17.80 17.13 20.34
CA LYS A 36 18.39 15.88 20.84
C LYS A 36 19.31 15.21 19.81
N TYR A 37 18.83 14.98 18.58
CA TYR A 37 19.62 14.25 17.57
C TYR A 37 20.75 15.10 16.96
N LEU A 38 20.60 16.43 16.94
CA LEU A 38 21.70 17.34 16.57
C LEU A 38 22.89 17.22 17.55
N GLY A 39 22.63 16.90 18.81
CA GLY A 39 23.70 16.62 19.80
C GLY A 39 24.35 15.24 19.64
N GLU A 40 23.64 14.27 19.06
CA GLU A 40 24.14 12.88 18.89
C GLU A 40 24.90 12.68 17.56
N VAL A 41 24.55 13.42 16.50
CA VAL A 41 25.12 13.27 15.15
C VAL A 41 26.07 14.43 14.82
N PRO A 42 27.38 14.20 14.59
CA PRO A 42 28.30 15.28 14.27
C PRO A 42 27.94 15.97 12.94
N ALA A 43 28.10 17.30 12.86
CA ALA A 43 27.78 18.09 11.65
C ALA A 43 28.51 17.59 10.40
N THR A 44 29.73 17.07 10.58
CA THR A 44 30.55 16.45 9.53
C THR A 44 29.88 15.25 8.85
N ALA A 45 28.97 14.56 9.53
CA ALA A 45 28.21 13.44 8.98
C ALA A 45 27.20 13.86 7.92
N LEU A 46 26.67 15.09 8.00
CA LEU A 46 25.75 15.66 7.02
C LEU A 46 26.51 16.49 5.97
N PHE A 47 27.45 17.31 6.41
CA PHE A 47 28.26 18.20 5.56
C PHE A 47 29.75 17.98 5.85
N PRO A 48 30.57 17.46 4.92
CA PRO A 48 31.97 17.09 5.20
C PRO A 48 32.84 18.20 5.77
N LEU A 49 32.51 19.46 5.49
CA LEU A 49 33.27 20.65 5.88
C LEU A 49 32.61 21.45 7.02
N ALA A 50 31.52 20.95 7.62
CA ALA A 50 30.82 21.66 8.70
C ALA A 50 31.42 21.35 10.07
N ASP A 51 31.41 22.35 10.94
CA ASP A 51 32.01 22.30 12.28
C ASP A 51 30.96 22.22 13.40
N SER A 52 29.76 22.80 13.19
CA SER A 52 28.70 22.85 14.20
C SER A 52 27.30 23.07 13.61
N TYR A 53 26.27 22.94 14.47
CA TYR A 53 24.91 23.39 14.19
C TYR A 53 24.64 24.71 14.91
N GLY A 54 23.86 25.59 14.30
CA GLY A 54 23.32 26.78 14.95
C GLY A 54 21.99 26.50 15.68
N PRO A 55 21.42 27.52 16.34
CA PRO A 55 20.13 27.38 17.02
C PRO A 55 19.02 27.08 16.01
N GLN A 56 18.02 26.30 16.44
CA GLN A 56 16.82 26.06 15.66
C GLN A 56 16.14 27.38 15.27
N MET A 57 15.64 27.45 14.04
CA MET A 57 14.97 28.64 13.51
C MET A 57 13.56 28.80 14.10
N ASP A 58 13.12 30.05 14.27
CA ASP A 58 11.75 30.36 14.71
C ASP A 58 10.68 29.95 13.69
N GLU A 59 11.06 29.84 12.42
CA GLU A 59 10.17 29.57 11.28
C GLU A 59 9.90 28.07 11.05
N GLY A 60 10.45 27.18 11.89
CA GLY A 60 10.15 25.75 11.85
C GLY A 60 11.18 24.84 12.51
N PRO A 61 10.96 23.52 12.49
CA PRO A 61 11.89 22.52 13.03
C PRO A 61 13.10 22.30 12.10
N ILE A 62 13.93 23.35 11.95
CA ILE A 62 15.11 23.38 11.10
C ILE A 62 16.24 24.09 11.85
N ALA A 63 17.45 23.52 11.79
CA ALA A 63 18.66 24.14 12.35
C ALA A 63 19.68 24.44 11.23
N PRO A 64 20.34 25.61 11.22
CA PRO A 64 21.39 25.90 10.25
C PRO A 64 22.65 25.08 10.56
N VAL A 65 23.34 24.63 9.52
CA VAL A 65 24.63 23.95 9.60
C VAL A 65 25.73 24.97 9.30
N LEU A 66 26.74 25.05 10.17
CA LEU A 66 27.76 26.08 10.15
C LEU A 66 29.14 25.52 9.79
N GLN A 67 29.87 26.26 8.97
CA GLN A 67 31.31 26.11 8.73
C GLN A 67 31.99 27.45 9.02
N GLU A 68 32.93 27.50 9.94
CA GLU A 68 33.61 28.74 10.35
C GLU A 68 32.64 29.91 10.68
N GLY A 69 31.46 29.59 11.23
CA GLY A 69 30.41 30.57 11.55
C GLY A 69 29.53 31.02 10.37
N LYS A 70 29.74 30.50 9.15
CA LYS A 70 28.88 30.74 7.97
C LYS A 70 27.92 29.58 7.75
N ILE A 71 26.69 29.88 7.34
CA ILE A 71 25.68 28.88 7.01
C ILE A 71 26.05 28.21 5.69
N VAL A 72 26.29 26.90 5.74
CA VAL A 72 26.56 26.05 4.56
C VAL A 72 25.34 25.24 4.13
N GLY A 73 24.36 25.11 5.01
CA GLY A 73 23.10 24.42 4.73
C GLY A 73 22.22 24.33 5.97
N TYR A 74 21.26 23.43 5.95
CA TYR A 74 20.24 23.26 6.98
C TYR A 74 20.04 21.79 7.32
N ALA A 75 19.75 21.49 8.59
CA ALA A 75 19.48 20.17 9.12
C ALA A 75 18.08 20.09 9.73
N PHE A 76 17.36 19.00 9.46
CA PHE A 76 15.99 18.77 9.95
C PHE A 76 15.66 17.27 10.02
N LEU A 77 14.65 16.89 10.81
CA LEU A 77 14.15 15.51 10.82
C LEU A 77 13.05 15.32 9.78
N ASN A 78 13.02 14.17 9.12
CA ASN A 78 11.91 13.83 8.22
C ASN A 78 10.54 13.82 8.94
N THR A 79 10.50 13.34 10.19
CA THR A 79 9.28 13.21 11.01
C THR A 79 8.64 14.53 11.39
N ASP A 80 9.43 15.61 11.40
CA ASP A 80 8.91 16.95 11.70
C ASP A 80 8.10 17.54 10.54
N PHE A 81 8.29 16.99 9.34
CA PHE A 81 7.63 17.46 8.11
C PHE A 81 6.62 16.47 7.54
N VAL A 82 6.81 15.17 7.73
CA VAL A 82 5.94 14.10 7.20
C VAL A 82 5.81 12.95 8.20
N GLY A 83 4.65 12.32 8.30
CA GLY A 83 4.56 11.04 9.00
C GLY A 83 5.40 9.97 8.31
N ALA A 84 6.40 9.47 9.03
CA ALA A 84 7.36 8.46 8.56
C ALA A 84 7.13 7.13 9.28
N ILE A 85 5.89 6.66 9.32
CA ILE A 85 5.54 5.44 10.05
C ILE A 85 5.96 4.21 9.23
N GLY A 86 6.84 3.39 9.80
CA GLY A 86 7.31 2.14 9.20
C GLY A 86 6.38 0.95 9.45
N TYR A 87 6.84 -0.26 9.10
CA TYR A 87 6.07 -1.50 9.26
C TYR A 87 5.65 -1.76 10.71
N SER A 88 6.49 -1.35 11.66
CA SER A 88 6.25 -1.48 13.11
C SER A 88 5.12 -0.59 13.65
N GLY A 89 4.54 0.29 12.83
CA GLY A 89 3.60 1.31 13.31
C GLY A 89 4.28 2.43 14.12
N LYS A 90 5.62 2.46 14.16
CA LYS A 90 6.43 3.49 14.82
C LYS A 90 7.17 4.36 13.79
N PRO A 91 7.51 5.62 14.13
CA PRO A 91 8.20 6.51 13.22
C PRO A 91 9.66 6.06 12.96
N ILE A 92 10.08 6.19 11.70
CA ILE A 92 11.46 6.08 11.23
C ILE A 92 12.01 7.50 11.10
N VAL A 93 12.95 7.84 11.98
CA VAL A 93 13.51 9.18 12.10
C VAL A 93 14.85 9.23 11.36
N VAL A 94 14.92 10.11 10.38
CA VAL A 94 16.10 10.39 9.56
C VAL A 94 16.43 11.87 9.69
N LEU A 95 17.66 12.16 10.12
CA LEU A 95 18.23 13.51 10.14
C LEU A 95 18.79 13.82 8.75
N ILE A 96 18.30 14.87 8.10
CA ILE A 96 18.62 15.23 6.72
C ILE A 96 19.34 16.57 6.69
N GLY A 97 20.44 16.65 5.94
CA GLY A 97 21.17 17.89 5.65
C GLY A 97 20.96 18.33 4.20
N MET A 98 20.56 19.58 3.98
CA MET A 98 20.27 20.14 2.66
C MET A 98 20.97 21.49 2.46
N ASP A 99 21.57 21.70 1.29
CA ASP A 99 22.25 22.96 0.96
C ASP A 99 21.28 24.06 0.52
N GLY A 100 21.79 25.28 0.35
CA GLY A 100 21.00 26.44 -0.09
C GLY A 100 20.48 26.37 -1.53
N GLN A 101 20.86 25.36 -2.31
CA GLN A 101 20.31 25.11 -3.65
C GLN A 101 19.22 24.02 -3.65
N GLY A 102 18.92 23.41 -2.51
CA GLY A 102 17.94 22.32 -2.40
C GLY A 102 18.52 20.95 -2.74
N ARG A 103 19.84 20.74 -2.63
CA ARG A 103 20.46 19.42 -2.76
C ARG A 103 20.70 18.80 -1.40
N ILE A 104 20.46 17.50 -1.29
CA ILE A 104 20.74 16.75 -0.07
C ILE A 104 22.25 16.54 0.05
N SER A 105 22.89 17.08 1.08
CA SER A 105 24.33 16.93 1.34
C SER A 105 24.66 15.65 2.13
N GLY A 106 23.71 15.18 2.93
CA GLY A 106 23.80 13.92 3.66
C GLY A 106 22.53 13.63 4.44
N ALA A 107 22.34 12.37 4.83
CA ALA A 107 21.24 11.97 5.70
C ALA A 107 21.67 10.82 6.61
N ARG A 108 21.12 10.74 7.82
CA ARG A 108 21.47 9.73 8.84
C ARG A 108 20.22 9.18 9.48
N LEU A 109 20.11 7.85 9.51
CA LEU A 109 19.10 7.16 10.30
C LEU A 109 19.46 7.31 11.79
N VAL A 110 18.59 7.94 12.57
CA VAL A 110 18.84 8.22 14.00
C VAL A 110 17.95 7.41 14.93
N LYS A 111 16.77 6.97 14.47
CA LYS A 111 15.86 6.10 15.24
C LYS A 111 14.94 5.33 14.32
N HIS A 112 14.79 4.03 14.55
CA HIS A 112 13.74 3.21 13.92
C HIS A 112 13.31 2.09 14.86
N SER A 113 12.18 1.46 14.56
CA SER A 113 11.74 0.22 15.24
C SER A 113 11.36 -0.87 14.24
N GLU A 114 11.95 -0.82 13.05
CA GLU A 114 11.66 -1.76 11.97
C GLU A 114 12.13 -3.18 12.30
N PRO A 115 11.21 -4.17 12.44
CA PRO A 115 11.54 -5.49 12.97
C PRO A 115 12.49 -6.26 12.04
N ILE A 116 12.42 -5.98 10.74
CA ILE A 116 13.27 -6.61 9.74
C ILE A 116 14.73 -6.15 9.86
N VAL A 117 14.96 -4.87 10.17
CA VAL A 117 16.28 -4.23 10.31
C VAL A 117 16.93 -4.65 11.63
N LEU A 118 16.17 -4.57 12.73
CA LEU A 118 16.65 -4.97 14.06
C LEU A 118 17.04 -6.45 14.14
N ALA A 119 16.42 -7.30 13.32
CA ALA A 119 16.64 -8.74 13.40
C ALA A 119 17.43 -9.36 12.22
N GLY A 120 18.25 -8.59 11.47
CA GLY A 120 19.31 -9.23 10.66
C GLY A 120 19.63 -8.69 9.26
N ILE A 121 18.99 -7.63 8.76
CA ILE A 121 19.57 -6.87 7.65
C ILE A 121 20.58 -5.90 8.28
N PRO A 122 21.86 -5.88 7.85
CA PRO A 122 22.83 -4.96 8.42
C PRO A 122 22.31 -3.54 8.30
N GLU A 123 22.23 -2.82 9.41
CA GLU A 123 21.84 -1.41 9.45
C GLU A 123 22.70 -0.57 8.47
N LYS A 124 23.95 -1.01 8.28
CA LYS A 124 24.85 -0.53 7.23
C LYS A 124 24.23 -0.50 5.83
N LYS A 125 23.45 -1.51 5.41
CA LYS A 125 22.81 -1.50 4.08
C LYS A 125 21.76 -0.41 3.93
N ILE A 126 21.12 -0.02 5.02
CA ILE A 126 20.15 1.08 5.04
C ILE A 126 20.88 2.41 5.09
N ALA A 127 21.97 2.48 5.86
CA ALA A 127 22.88 3.63 5.82
C ALA A 127 23.45 3.85 4.41
N ASP A 128 23.91 2.80 3.73
CA ASP A 128 24.43 2.84 2.36
C ASP A 128 23.33 3.30 1.37
N PHE A 129 22.08 2.86 1.56
CA PHE A 129 20.93 3.34 0.79
C PHE A 129 20.67 4.84 1.01
N ILE A 130 20.67 5.29 2.27
CA ILE A 130 20.46 6.69 2.64
C ILE A 130 21.62 7.58 2.13
N ASP A 131 22.86 7.07 2.15
CA ASP A 131 24.02 7.75 1.58
C ASP A 131 23.90 7.97 0.07
N GLY A 132 23.09 7.15 -0.62
CA GLY A 132 22.73 7.33 -2.02
C GLY A 132 22.01 8.64 -2.35
N TYR A 133 21.46 9.36 -1.35
CA TYR A 133 20.85 10.69 -1.56
C TYR A 133 21.85 11.84 -1.61
N ARG A 134 23.12 11.59 -1.33
CA ARG A 134 24.13 12.65 -1.36
C ARG A 134 24.23 13.26 -2.76
N ASN A 135 24.21 14.60 -2.80
CA ASN A 135 24.23 15.46 -3.99
C ASN A 135 22.98 15.38 -4.89
N ILE A 136 21.89 14.75 -4.44
CA ILE A 136 20.63 14.71 -5.19
C ILE A 136 19.90 16.05 -5.07
N ASP A 137 19.53 16.62 -6.21
CA ASP A 137 18.70 17.82 -6.31
C ASP A 137 17.22 17.46 -6.16
N ILE A 138 16.67 17.70 -4.97
CA ILE A 138 15.30 17.31 -4.66
C ILE A 138 14.27 18.21 -5.34
N LEU A 139 14.64 19.46 -5.63
CA LEU A 139 13.75 20.44 -6.25
C LEU A 139 13.56 20.16 -7.73
N LYS A 140 14.61 19.69 -8.42
CA LYS A 140 14.51 19.17 -9.77
C LYS A 140 13.63 17.91 -9.82
N LEU A 141 13.85 16.96 -8.91
CA LEU A 141 13.06 15.74 -8.78
C LEU A 141 11.57 15.99 -8.48
N ALA A 142 11.25 17.06 -7.75
CA ALA A 142 9.87 17.45 -7.48
C ALA A 142 9.16 18.09 -8.69
N ARG A 143 9.92 18.79 -9.56
CA ARG A 143 9.40 19.43 -10.79
C ARG A 143 9.22 18.44 -11.93
N GLU A 144 10.12 17.47 -12.04
CA GLU A 144 10.06 16.39 -13.02
C GLU A 144 9.21 15.25 -12.43
N LYS A 145 7.90 15.21 -12.72
CA LYS A 145 7.01 14.09 -12.33
C LYS A 145 7.67 12.74 -12.69
N GLY A 146 8.30 12.09 -11.71
CA GLY A 146 8.95 10.79 -11.88
C GLY A 146 10.43 10.80 -12.28
N GLY A 147 11.23 11.80 -11.87
CA GLY A 147 12.69 11.73 -11.99
C GLY A 147 13.25 10.41 -11.44
N GLU A 148 14.21 9.82 -12.16
CA GLU A 148 14.75 8.48 -11.92
C GLU A 148 15.09 8.22 -10.43
N PRO A 149 14.84 7.00 -9.93
CA PRO A 149 15.18 6.64 -8.56
C PRO A 149 16.69 6.78 -8.34
N PRO A 150 17.16 7.16 -7.13
CA PRO A 150 18.56 7.02 -6.82
C PRO A 150 19.02 5.60 -7.15
N PRO A 151 20.19 5.41 -7.78
CA PRO A 151 20.69 4.09 -8.11
C PRO A 151 21.26 3.47 -6.84
N VAL A 152 20.43 2.74 -6.10
CA VAL A 152 20.93 1.91 -5.00
C VAL A 152 20.10 0.65 -4.90
N ASP A 153 20.80 -0.48 -4.82
CA ASP A 153 20.25 -1.83 -4.69
C ASP A 153 19.12 -1.85 -3.65
N ILE A 154 17.91 -2.18 -4.10
CA ILE A 154 16.79 -2.45 -3.20
C ILE A 154 17.24 -3.53 -2.23
N VAL A 155 17.29 -3.17 -0.94
CA VAL A 155 17.73 -4.10 0.10
C VAL A 155 16.74 -5.25 0.18
N SER A 156 17.12 -6.39 -0.40
CA SER A 156 16.29 -7.60 -0.45
C SER A 156 15.84 -7.99 0.96
N GLY A 157 14.52 -8.03 1.17
CA GLY A 157 13.89 -8.31 2.46
C GLY A 157 13.49 -7.08 3.29
N ALA A 158 13.93 -5.85 2.96
CA ALA A 158 13.51 -4.59 3.62
C ALA A 158 12.93 -3.56 2.62
N THR A 159 12.40 -4.02 1.49
CA THR A 159 11.89 -3.15 0.42
C THR A 159 10.87 -2.14 0.92
N VAL A 160 9.94 -2.54 1.80
CA VAL A 160 8.91 -1.64 2.36
C VAL A 160 9.54 -0.52 3.19
N THR A 161 10.40 -0.86 4.14
CA THR A 161 11.12 0.09 4.98
C THR A 161 11.94 1.08 4.14
N VAL A 162 12.68 0.58 3.14
CA VAL A 162 13.51 1.40 2.24
C VAL A 162 12.65 2.34 1.39
N MET A 163 11.48 1.89 0.91
CA MET A 163 10.54 2.75 0.18
C MET A 163 9.90 3.82 1.06
N VAL A 164 9.61 3.54 2.32
CA VAL A 164 9.12 4.55 3.28
C VAL A 164 10.22 5.58 3.57
N ILE A 165 11.47 5.13 3.73
CA ILE A 165 12.63 6.04 3.88
C ILE A 165 12.79 6.90 2.63
N ASP A 166 12.74 6.32 1.42
CA ASP A 166 12.82 7.05 0.15
C ASP A 166 11.76 8.15 0.05
N ASP A 167 10.50 7.75 0.22
CA ASP A 167 9.37 8.66 0.09
C ASP A 167 9.40 9.75 1.16
N THR A 168 9.75 9.43 2.40
CA THR A 168 9.80 10.41 3.50
C THR A 168 10.97 11.37 3.37
N ILE A 169 12.17 10.92 2.95
CA ILE A 169 13.30 11.82 2.67
C ILE A 169 12.92 12.81 1.57
N LYS A 170 12.33 12.33 0.46
CA LYS A 170 11.93 13.18 -0.65
C LYS A 170 10.88 14.21 -0.23
N ARG A 171 9.78 13.77 0.39
CA ARG A 171 8.66 14.65 0.78
C ARG A 171 9.07 15.62 1.89
N ALA A 172 9.81 15.17 2.90
CA ALA A 172 10.32 16.05 3.96
C ALA A 172 11.25 17.13 3.40
N SER A 173 12.18 16.76 2.52
CA SER A 173 13.13 17.72 1.95
C SER A 173 12.44 18.76 1.08
N VAL A 174 11.42 18.39 0.30
CA VAL A 174 10.60 19.35 -0.45
C VAL A 174 9.82 20.29 0.48
N ARG A 175 9.27 19.78 1.59
CA ARG A 175 8.54 20.60 2.58
C ARG A 175 9.50 21.54 3.33
N ALA A 176 10.66 21.07 3.74
CA ALA A 176 11.70 21.89 4.38
C ALA A 176 12.23 22.98 3.42
N ALA A 177 12.46 22.65 2.15
CA ALA A 177 12.90 23.62 1.15
C ALA A 177 11.87 24.75 0.91
N ARG A 178 10.56 24.44 1.03
CA ARG A 178 9.49 25.45 0.99
C ARG A 178 9.50 26.37 2.20
N VAL A 179 9.74 25.83 3.41
CA VAL A 179 9.87 26.65 4.63
C VAL A 179 11.06 27.59 4.51
N LEU A 180 12.18 27.10 3.98
CA LEU A 180 13.42 27.86 3.80
C LEU A 180 13.44 28.79 2.57
N GLY A 181 12.37 28.83 1.76
CA GLY A 181 12.32 29.69 0.58
C GLY A 181 13.28 29.30 -0.57
N LEU A 182 13.81 28.08 -0.58
CA LEU A 182 14.91 27.69 -1.47
C LEU A 182 14.43 27.38 -2.90
N GLY A 183 15.27 27.71 -3.90
CA GLY A 183 15.05 27.36 -5.30
C GLY A 183 13.86 28.05 -5.99
N GLY A 184 13.42 29.22 -5.51
CA GLY A 184 12.28 29.95 -6.05
C GLY A 184 10.92 29.47 -5.52
N LEU A 185 10.92 28.56 -4.55
CA LEU A 185 9.75 28.21 -3.75
C LEU A 185 9.66 29.18 -2.57
N SER A 186 9.34 30.45 -2.81
CA SER A 186 9.08 31.39 -1.72
C SER A 186 7.90 30.91 -0.87
N THR A 187 7.92 31.27 0.41
CA THR A 187 6.77 31.26 1.33
C THR A 187 5.70 32.24 0.85
N GLU A 188 5.13 32.00 -0.34
CA GLU A 188 3.69 32.16 -0.43
C GLU A 188 3.15 31.07 0.49
N ILE A 189 2.88 31.47 1.74
CA ILE A 189 1.84 30.82 2.53
C ILE A 189 0.68 30.72 1.55
N LYS A 190 0.47 29.54 0.95
CA LYS A 190 -0.83 29.17 0.41
C LYS A 190 -1.71 29.16 1.66
N VAL A 191 -2.16 30.35 2.06
CA VAL A 191 -3.33 30.53 2.91
C VAL A 191 -4.31 29.56 2.29
N ALA A 192 -4.65 28.50 3.03
CA ALA A 192 -5.46 27.39 2.55
C ALA A 192 -6.49 27.98 1.61
N LYS A 193 -6.30 27.72 0.30
CA LYS A 193 -6.99 28.49 -0.75
C LYS A 193 -8.46 28.31 -0.43
N ALA A 194 -9.13 29.39 -0.04
CA ALA A 194 -10.49 29.29 0.48
C ALA A 194 -11.30 28.47 -0.52
N ILE A 195 -12.02 27.44 -0.05
CA ILE A 195 -12.76 26.56 -0.96
C ILE A 195 -13.84 27.45 -1.58
N LYS A 196 -13.63 27.77 -2.86
CA LYS A 196 -14.57 28.50 -3.67
C LYS A 196 -15.50 27.47 -4.30
N THR A 197 -16.78 27.54 -3.98
CA THR A 197 -17.83 26.75 -4.65
C THR A 197 -18.68 27.66 -5.53
N VAL A 198 -19.13 27.12 -6.67
CA VAL A 198 -20.09 27.82 -7.52
C VAL A 198 -21.46 27.76 -6.86
N ILE A 199 -22.09 28.91 -6.67
CA ILE A 199 -23.51 28.97 -6.33
C ILE A 199 -24.32 29.17 -7.62
N PRO A 200 -25.34 28.34 -7.88
CA PRO A 200 -26.15 28.43 -9.10
C PRO A 200 -26.83 29.79 -9.31
N GLY A 201 -27.05 30.55 -8.22
CA GLY A 201 -27.82 31.79 -8.23
C GLY A 201 -29.30 31.56 -8.57
N GLU A 202 -30.09 32.64 -8.55
CA GLU A 202 -31.38 32.65 -9.21
C GLU A 202 -31.16 32.73 -10.73
N MET A 203 -31.84 31.85 -11.47
CA MET A 203 -31.69 31.79 -12.92
C MET A 203 -32.35 33.02 -13.57
N GLN A 204 -31.53 33.95 -14.03
CA GLN A 204 -31.94 35.15 -14.77
C GLN A 204 -31.29 35.15 -16.16
N GLU A 205 -31.85 35.89 -17.12
CA GLU A 205 -31.23 36.11 -18.43
C GLU A 205 -30.60 37.50 -18.44
N LEU A 206 -29.30 37.57 -18.76
CA LEU A 206 -28.52 38.81 -18.79
C LEU A 206 -28.16 39.19 -20.23
N ASP A 207 -28.08 40.49 -20.50
CA ASP A 207 -27.63 41.02 -21.79
C ASP A 207 -26.10 40.95 -21.93
N TRP A 208 -25.61 41.10 -23.16
CA TRP A 208 -24.18 41.00 -23.48
C TRP A 208 -23.33 42.05 -22.75
N THR A 209 -23.86 43.27 -22.62
CA THR A 209 -23.17 44.37 -21.95
C THR A 209 -22.96 44.06 -20.47
N THR A 210 -23.97 43.52 -19.79
CA THR A 210 -23.87 43.11 -18.38
C THR A 210 -22.88 41.95 -18.21
N LEU A 211 -22.95 40.93 -19.07
CA LEU A 211 -22.06 39.77 -19.01
C LEU A 211 -20.57 40.12 -19.20
N LEU A 212 -20.27 41.13 -20.04
CA LEU A 212 -18.91 41.66 -20.17
C LEU A 212 -18.51 42.51 -18.96
N GLY A 213 -19.42 43.36 -18.47
CA GLY A 213 -19.18 44.28 -17.37
C GLY A 213 -18.93 43.59 -16.02
N ASP A 214 -19.73 42.59 -15.69
CA ASP A 214 -19.61 41.83 -14.43
C ASP A 214 -18.46 40.81 -14.47
N GLY A 215 -18.03 40.42 -15.68
CA GLY A 215 -16.96 39.48 -15.92
C GLY A 215 -17.34 38.02 -16.10
N SER A 216 -18.64 37.75 -16.27
CA SER A 216 -19.14 36.48 -16.74
C SER A 216 -18.55 36.08 -18.09
N VAL A 217 -18.25 37.06 -18.95
CA VAL A 217 -17.50 36.92 -20.21
C VAL A 217 -16.21 37.74 -20.12
N ARG A 218 -15.07 37.16 -20.50
CA ARG A 218 -13.76 37.86 -20.59
C ARG A 218 -13.27 37.92 -22.02
N ARG A 219 -12.54 38.99 -22.35
CA ARG A 219 -12.09 39.32 -23.70
C ARG A 219 -10.56 39.40 -23.79
N LEU A 220 -9.99 38.83 -24.84
CA LEU A 220 -8.61 39.00 -25.29
C LEU A 220 -8.62 39.58 -26.70
N LEU A 221 -8.10 40.80 -26.85
CA LEU A 221 -7.93 41.45 -28.16
C LEU A 221 -6.45 41.47 -28.53
N LEU A 222 -6.11 40.88 -29.67
CA LEU A 222 -4.77 40.96 -30.26
C LEU A 222 -4.85 41.60 -31.64
N THR A 223 -3.94 42.54 -31.89
CA THR A 223 -3.71 43.16 -33.20
C THR A 223 -2.47 42.57 -33.87
N ASN A 224 -2.35 42.77 -35.18
CA ASN A 224 -1.17 42.36 -35.94
C ASN A 224 0.13 42.93 -35.35
N ALA A 225 0.13 44.22 -34.97
CA ALA A 225 1.27 44.87 -34.33
C ALA A 225 1.72 44.18 -33.04
N ARG A 226 0.76 43.78 -32.18
CA ARG A 226 1.07 43.13 -30.90
C ARG A 226 1.69 41.75 -31.12
N VAL A 227 1.16 40.99 -32.08
CA VAL A 227 1.69 39.66 -32.44
C VAL A 227 3.08 39.78 -33.05
N ASN A 228 3.28 40.68 -34.02
CA ASN A 228 4.57 40.96 -34.63
C ASN A 228 5.65 41.27 -33.59
N ARG A 229 5.37 42.23 -32.70
CA ARG A 229 6.28 42.61 -31.61
C ARG A 229 6.61 41.45 -30.68
N SER A 230 5.63 40.61 -30.34
CA SER A 230 5.86 39.47 -29.43
C SER A 230 6.84 38.44 -30.03
N PHE A 231 6.79 38.22 -31.35
CA PHE A 231 7.75 37.35 -32.04
C PHE A 231 9.14 37.99 -32.21
N GLU A 232 9.22 39.32 -32.29
CA GLU A 232 10.49 40.06 -32.22
C GLU A 232 11.13 39.91 -30.84
N GLU A 233 10.36 40.12 -29.77
CA GLU A 233 10.80 39.95 -28.37
C GLU A 233 11.23 38.51 -28.06
N GLN A 234 10.61 37.50 -28.68
CA GLN A 234 11.00 36.09 -28.55
C GLN A 234 12.39 35.80 -29.17
N GLY A 235 12.89 36.64 -30.08
CA GLY A 235 14.24 36.54 -30.64
C GLY A 235 14.44 35.44 -31.68
N ASN A 236 13.38 34.77 -32.17
CA ASN A 236 13.51 33.74 -33.19
C ASN A 236 13.61 34.35 -34.60
N VAL A 237 14.84 34.43 -35.13
CA VAL A 237 15.16 35.05 -36.43
C VAL A 237 14.27 34.57 -37.59
N ARG A 238 13.93 33.27 -37.65
CA ARG A 238 13.08 32.73 -38.73
C ARG A 238 11.62 33.12 -38.60
N ALA A 239 11.12 33.28 -37.37
CA ALA A 239 9.75 33.74 -37.11
C ALA A 239 9.61 35.27 -37.29
N ILE A 240 10.68 36.02 -37.03
CA ILE A 240 10.75 37.47 -37.28
C ILE A 240 10.71 37.76 -38.78
N ALA A 241 11.39 36.96 -39.60
CA ALA A 241 11.38 37.09 -41.06
C ALA A 241 10.00 36.82 -41.71
N ARG A 242 8.99 36.43 -40.93
CA ARG A 242 7.63 36.11 -41.40
C ARG A 242 6.59 36.83 -40.53
N PRO A 243 6.51 38.17 -40.59
CA PRO A 243 5.50 38.92 -39.85
C PRO A 243 4.09 38.62 -40.37
N GLU A 244 3.10 38.85 -39.52
CA GLU A 244 1.70 38.81 -39.92
C GLU A 244 1.41 39.93 -40.92
N LYS A 245 0.62 39.63 -41.94
CA LYS A 245 0.34 40.56 -43.05
C LYS A 245 -0.91 41.39 -42.75
N GLY A 246 -0.90 42.65 -43.16
CA GLY A 246 -2.03 43.59 -42.98
C GLY A 246 -1.58 44.90 -42.36
N ALA A 247 -2.54 45.77 -42.05
CA ALA A 247 -2.28 46.96 -41.24
C ALA A 247 -1.98 46.56 -39.79
N ASP A 248 -1.20 47.37 -39.09
CA ASP A 248 -0.78 47.11 -37.70
C ASP A 248 -1.96 47.07 -36.72
N GLU A 249 -3.01 47.85 -37.03
CA GLU A 249 -4.26 47.96 -36.28
C GLU A 249 -5.30 46.89 -36.64
N ASP A 250 -5.06 46.08 -37.67
CA ASP A 250 -5.95 44.99 -38.03
C ASP A 250 -6.10 44.00 -36.88
N ILE A 251 -7.34 43.56 -36.64
CA ILE A 251 -7.67 42.60 -35.60
C ILE A 251 -7.13 41.23 -36.03
N PHE A 252 -6.11 40.76 -35.30
CA PHE A 252 -5.60 39.42 -35.43
C PHE A 252 -6.63 38.41 -34.92
N ILE A 253 -7.01 38.58 -33.66
CA ILE A 253 -8.13 37.87 -33.03
C ILE A 253 -8.73 38.71 -31.92
N ASP A 254 -10.05 38.70 -31.84
CA ASP A 254 -10.83 39.22 -30.72
C ASP A 254 -11.59 38.05 -30.10
N MET A 255 -11.03 37.47 -29.05
CA MET A 255 -11.46 36.21 -28.45
C MET A 255 -12.17 36.47 -27.12
N TYR A 256 -13.28 35.77 -26.89
CA TYR A 256 -14.07 35.84 -25.68
C TYR A 256 -14.25 34.45 -25.09
N VAL A 257 -14.28 34.36 -23.76
CA VAL A 257 -14.53 33.10 -23.05
C VAL A 257 -15.49 33.29 -21.88
N ALA A 258 -16.35 32.30 -21.65
CA ALA A 258 -17.17 32.21 -20.45
C ALA A 258 -17.28 30.76 -19.94
N SER A 259 -17.31 30.61 -18.62
CA SER A 259 -17.63 29.34 -17.95
C SER A 259 -19.14 29.13 -17.91
N LEU A 260 -19.59 27.93 -18.29
CA LEU A 260 -21.00 27.55 -18.27
C LEU A 260 -21.41 26.82 -16.98
N ALA A 261 -20.54 26.83 -15.96
CA ALA A 261 -20.82 26.25 -14.66
C ALA A 261 -21.98 26.96 -13.93
N VAL A 262 -22.22 28.24 -14.26
CA VAL A 262 -23.31 29.04 -13.70
C VAL A 262 -24.53 29.00 -14.64
N PRO A 263 -25.70 28.52 -14.18
CA PRO A 263 -26.92 28.45 -14.98
C PRO A 263 -27.33 29.76 -15.63
N THR A 264 -27.21 30.90 -14.92
CA THR A 264 -27.48 32.25 -15.45
C THR A 264 -26.61 32.59 -16.67
N ILE A 265 -25.29 32.34 -16.58
CA ILE A 265 -24.36 32.58 -17.70
C ILE A 265 -24.68 31.64 -18.87
N ALA A 266 -24.87 30.35 -18.58
CA ALA A 266 -25.17 29.35 -19.60
C ALA A 266 -26.51 29.62 -20.31
N ARG A 267 -27.55 30.00 -19.56
CA ARG A 267 -28.88 30.27 -20.11
C ARG A 267 -28.91 31.54 -20.96
N SER A 268 -28.14 32.56 -20.59
CA SER A 268 -28.03 33.82 -21.33
C SER A 268 -27.27 33.63 -22.64
N LEU A 269 -26.14 32.92 -22.63
CA LEU A 269 -25.31 32.72 -23.83
C LEU A 269 -25.87 31.67 -24.79
N LEU A 270 -26.40 30.55 -24.28
CA LEU A 270 -26.92 29.45 -25.11
C LEU A 270 -28.39 29.63 -25.50
N GLY A 271 -29.16 30.45 -24.79
CA GLY A 271 -30.61 30.52 -24.93
C GLY A 271 -31.35 29.22 -24.58
N LYS A 272 -32.67 29.21 -24.77
CA LYS A 272 -33.56 28.22 -24.14
C LYS A 272 -33.40 26.80 -24.68
N TRP A 273 -33.17 26.68 -25.99
CA TRP A 273 -33.12 25.39 -26.66
C TRP A 273 -31.75 24.74 -26.49
N GLU A 274 -30.68 25.49 -26.72
CA GLU A 274 -29.34 24.93 -26.62
C GLU A 274 -28.92 24.69 -25.17
N TYR A 275 -29.39 25.50 -24.20
CA TYR A 275 -29.21 25.20 -22.78
C TYR A 275 -29.82 23.84 -22.38
N ARG A 276 -30.98 23.46 -22.94
CA ARG A 276 -31.56 22.13 -22.70
C ARG A 276 -30.74 21.01 -23.32
N ASN A 277 -30.14 21.23 -24.49
CA ASN A 277 -29.23 20.27 -25.12
C ASN A 277 -27.96 20.10 -24.30
N TYR A 278 -27.41 21.21 -23.81
CA TYR A 278 -26.28 21.27 -22.91
C TYR A 278 -26.51 20.43 -21.65
N LEU A 279 -27.63 20.64 -20.95
CA LEU A 279 -27.99 19.90 -19.73
C LEU A 279 -28.15 18.39 -19.95
N LYS A 280 -28.62 17.97 -21.13
CA LYS A 280 -28.73 16.55 -21.49
C LYS A 280 -27.38 15.89 -21.77
N ARG A 281 -26.38 16.67 -22.16
CA ARG A 281 -25.07 16.19 -22.60
C ARG A 281 -24.04 16.18 -21.47
N ILE A 282 -24.01 17.24 -20.66
CA ILE A 282 -22.99 17.40 -19.63
C ILE A 282 -23.12 16.30 -18.55
N LYS A 283 -22.00 15.65 -18.22
CA LYS A 283 -21.95 14.61 -17.20
C LYS A 283 -21.60 15.18 -15.84
N GLN A 284 -21.91 14.42 -14.78
CA GLN A 284 -21.53 14.79 -13.42
C GLN A 284 -20.00 14.94 -13.31
N GLY A 285 -19.54 16.11 -12.85
CA GLY A 285 -18.11 16.43 -12.70
C GLY A 285 -17.43 17.00 -13.95
N GLU A 286 -18.08 16.96 -15.11
CA GLU A 286 -17.59 17.60 -16.35
C GLU A 286 -17.90 19.11 -16.29
N GLN A 287 -17.02 19.94 -16.86
CA GLN A 287 -17.23 21.38 -16.99
C GLN A 287 -17.28 21.78 -18.46
N ALA A 288 -17.96 22.90 -18.75
CA ALA A 288 -18.07 23.40 -20.10
C ALA A 288 -17.78 24.90 -20.20
N PHE A 289 -17.27 25.29 -21.36
CA PHE A 289 -16.86 26.64 -21.68
C PHE A 289 -17.35 27.00 -23.06
N ILE A 290 -17.77 28.25 -23.24
CA ILE A 290 -18.02 28.80 -24.56
C ILE A 290 -16.87 29.73 -24.94
N ILE A 291 -16.31 29.52 -26.13
CA ILE A 291 -15.27 30.35 -26.73
C ILE A 291 -15.83 30.97 -27.99
N MET A 292 -15.71 32.29 -28.10
CA MET A 292 -16.18 33.08 -29.24
C MET A 292 -14.99 33.85 -29.82
N GLY A 293 -14.95 34.00 -31.14
CA GLY A 293 -13.82 34.63 -31.83
C GLY A 293 -14.26 35.46 -33.03
N LYS A 294 -13.61 36.61 -33.18
CA LYS A 294 -13.60 37.41 -34.40
C LYS A 294 -12.16 37.62 -34.86
N GLY A 295 -11.98 38.02 -36.12
CA GLY A 295 -10.67 38.23 -36.73
C GLY A 295 -10.33 37.16 -37.76
N HIS A 296 -9.11 37.24 -38.28
CA HIS A 296 -8.64 36.32 -39.32
C HIS A 296 -7.95 35.08 -38.73
N TYR A 297 -7.40 35.17 -37.51
CA TYR A 297 -6.83 34.02 -36.81
C TYR A 297 -7.91 33.22 -36.07
N SER A 298 -7.92 31.90 -36.28
CA SER A 298 -8.87 30.98 -35.65
C SER A 298 -8.28 30.31 -34.42
N PHE A 299 -9.08 30.25 -33.33
CA PHE A 299 -8.73 29.51 -32.13
C PHE A 299 -8.90 27.98 -32.29
N ARG A 300 -9.60 27.51 -33.33
CA ARG A 300 -9.86 26.08 -33.57
C ARG A 300 -8.63 25.34 -34.10
N GLY A 301 -7.79 26.07 -34.83
CA GLY A 301 -6.51 25.59 -35.32
C GLY A 301 -6.56 24.64 -36.50
N SER A 302 -5.39 24.10 -36.85
CA SER A 302 -5.20 23.25 -38.04
C SER A 302 -5.53 21.78 -37.79
N GLY A 303 -5.62 21.37 -36.52
CA GLY A 303 -5.92 20.02 -36.07
C GLY A 303 -7.41 19.67 -36.01
N TYR A 304 -8.29 20.48 -36.60
CA TYR A 304 -9.74 20.27 -36.64
C TYR A 304 -10.12 19.11 -37.60
N VAL A 305 -9.80 17.89 -37.18
CA VAL A 305 -10.15 16.62 -37.84
C VAL A 305 -10.77 15.67 -36.82
N ARG A 306 -11.57 14.67 -37.26
CA ARG A 306 -12.13 13.66 -36.36
C ARG A 306 -11.00 12.92 -35.62
N GLY A 307 -11.07 12.85 -34.30
CA GLY A 307 -10.05 12.34 -33.38
C GLY A 307 -8.91 13.32 -33.04
N GLY A 308 -8.98 14.57 -33.50
CA GLY A 308 -7.95 15.58 -33.33
C GLY A 308 -8.03 16.37 -32.01
N ILE A 309 -6.92 17.05 -31.67
CA ILE A 309 -6.84 18.02 -30.56
C ILE A 309 -6.93 19.45 -31.10
N PHE A 310 -7.46 20.36 -30.27
CA PHE A 310 -7.40 21.79 -30.54
C PHE A 310 -6.00 22.30 -30.16
N ASP A 311 -5.15 22.50 -31.16
CA ASP A 311 -3.71 22.79 -31.01
C ASP A 311 -3.41 24.25 -30.63
N ARG A 312 -4.42 25.14 -30.67
CA ARG A 312 -4.27 26.58 -30.42
C ARG A 312 -4.85 27.08 -29.11
N ILE A 313 -5.54 26.23 -28.36
CA ILE A 313 -6.16 26.62 -27.09
C ILE A 313 -5.93 25.57 -26.01
N GLN A 314 -5.63 26.04 -24.80
CA GLN A 314 -5.55 25.19 -23.62
C GLN A 314 -6.01 25.95 -22.38
N VAL A 315 -6.50 25.21 -21.39
CA VAL A 315 -6.88 25.77 -20.09
C VAL A 315 -5.79 25.42 -19.09
N VAL A 316 -5.36 26.42 -18.31
CA VAL A 316 -4.38 26.28 -17.23
C VAL A 316 -4.99 26.77 -15.92
N GLN A 317 -4.89 25.96 -14.87
CA GLN A 317 -5.35 26.29 -13.52
C GLN A 317 -4.31 25.81 -12.49
N GLY A 318 -3.47 26.73 -12.02
CA GLY A 318 -2.36 26.40 -11.12
C GLY A 318 -1.28 25.58 -11.83
N GLU A 319 -0.98 24.38 -11.30
CA GLU A 319 -0.01 23.44 -11.87
C GLU A 319 -0.63 22.42 -12.83
N GLU A 320 -1.97 22.42 -12.95
CA GLU A 320 -2.73 21.52 -13.83
C GLU A 320 -3.20 22.26 -15.09
N GLY A 321 -3.25 21.55 -16.22
CA GLY A 321 -3.72 22.11 -17.49
C GLY A 321 -4.17 21.03 -18.47
N PHE A 322 -5.10 21.37 -19.35
CA PHE A 322 -5.64 20.44 -20.33
C PHE A 322 -5.93 21.11 -21.67
N ARG A 323 -5.92 20.29 -22.73
CA ARG A 323 -6.31 20.67 -24.09
C ARG A 323 -7.66 20.07 -24.43
N PHE A 324 -8.38 20.74 -25.33
CA PHE A 324 -9.64 20.23 -25.84
C PHE A 324 -9.41 19.22 -26.97
N ASN A 325 -10.36 18.30 -27.11
CA ASN A 325 -10.44 17.34 -28.21
C ASN A 325 -11.80 17.45 -28.92
N ASP A 326 -11.91 16.82 -30.09
CA ASP A 326 -13.13 16.83 -30.90
C ASP A 326 -14.33 16.17 -30.21
N HIS A 327 -14.11 15.15 -29.37
CA HIS A 327 -15.17 14.49 -28.60
C HIS A 327 -15.90 15.47 -27.65
N GLY A 328 -15.16 16.40 -27.07
CA GLY A 328 -15.65 17.45 -26.17
C GLY A 328 -16.04 18.75 -26.87
N TYR A 329 -16.33 18.76 -28.17
CA TYR A 329 -16.58 19.99 -28.93
C TYR A 329 -17.97 20.02 -29.59
N LYS A 330 -18.57 21.22 -29.65
CA LYS A 330 -19.76 21.52 -30.46
C LYS A 330 -19.68 22.94 -31.03
N ASN A 331 -19.87 23.09 -32.34
CA ASN A 331 -20.02 24.40 -32.98
C ASN A 331 -21.41 24.97 -32.65
N LEU A 332 -21.47 26.20 -32.14
CA LEU A 332 -22.70 26.94 -31.92
C LEU A 332 -22.67 28.07 -32.94
N GLY A 333 -23.67 28.23 -33.81
CA GLY A 333 -23.56 29.23 -34.88
C GLY A 333 -23.51 30.67 -34.37
N GLU A 334 -24.18 30.93 -33.24
CA GLU A 334 -24.38 32.27 -32.68
C GLU A 334 -24.43 32.22 -31.14
N VAL A 335 -24.41 33.40 -30.52
CA VAL A 335 -24.64 33.62 -29.08
C VAL A 335 -25.98 34.34 -28.94
N LEU A 336 -26.84 33.89 -28.03
CA LEU A 336 -28.23 34.38 -27.91
C LEU A 336 -28.43 35.48 -26.86
N ALA A 337 -27.37 35.93 -26.20
CA ALA A 337 -27.46 37.04 -25.25
C ALA A 337 -27.84 38.33 -26.00
N GLU A 338 -28.80 39.09 -25.46
CA GLU A 338 -29.28 40.32 -26.09
C GLU A 338 -28.14 41.33 -26.27
N GLY A 339 -27.99 41.91 -27.47
CA GLY A 339 -26.90 42.83 -27.79
C GLY A 339 -25.54 42.15 -28.04
N ALA A 340 -25.47 40.82 -28.10
CA ALA A 340 -24.24 40.12 -28.49
C ALA A 340 -23.86 40.44 -29.94
N PRO A 341 -22.58 40.70 -30.24
CA PRO A 341 -22.16 41.08 -31.58
C PRO A 341 -21.89 39.82 -32.41
N ASP A 342 -21.97 39.91 -33.74
CA ASP A 342 -21.80 38.72 -34.61
C ASP A 342 -20.39 38.14 -34.58
N PHE A 343 -20.28 36.87 -34.19
CA PHE A 343 -19.01 36.15 -34.11
C PHE A 343 -18.80 35.26 -35.34
N ARG A 344 -17.55 35.22 -35.82
CA ARG A 344 -17.18 34.31 -36.93
C ARG A 344 -17.10 32.86 -36.46
N GLU A 345 -16.66 32.66 -35.22
CA GLU A 345 -16.49 31.35 -34.61
C GLU A 345 -17.09 31.37 -33.21
N VAL A 346 -18.05 30.49 -32.93
CA VAL A 346 -18.56 30.25 -31.58
C VAL A 346 -18.56 28.75 -31.33
N ALA A 347 -17.99 28.32 -30.22
CA ALA A 347 -17.80 26.92 -29.93
C ALA A 347 -17.99 26.63 -28.45
N LEU A 348 -18.67 25.53 -28.18
CA LEU A 348 -18.82 24.93 -26.88
C LEU A 348 -17.78 23.83 -26.71
N PHE A 349 -17.05 23.90 -25.60
CA PHE A 349 -16.03 22.93 -25.24
C PHE A 349 -16.35 22.31 -23.88
N TYR A 350 -16.07 21.02 -23.75
CA TYR A 350 -16.19 20.26 -22.53
C TYR A 350 -14.81 19.80 -22.06
N THR A 351 -14.63 19.69 -20.74
CA THR A 351 -13.41 19.14 -20.14
C THR A 351 -13.19 17.68 -20.55
N PRO A 352 -11.95 17.26 -20.85
CA PRO A 352 -11.64 15.85 -21.08
C PRO A 352 -11.97 14.96 -19.86
N PRO A 353 -12.27 13.66 -20.05
CA PRO A 353 -12.47 12.73 -18.94
C PRO A 353 -11.26 12.71 -17.99
N GLY A 354 -11.50 12.92 -16.69
CA GLY A 354 -10.46 12.91 -15.66
C GLY A 354 -9.70 14.22 -15.46
N ALA A 355 -10.06 15.30 -16.18
CA ALA A 355 -9.48 16.61 -15.95
C ALA A 355 -9.88 17.15 -14.56
N ILE A 356 -8.89 17.54 -13.75
CA ILE A 356 -9.10 18.18 -12.45
C ILE A 356 -9.24 19.68 -12.69
N PHE A 357 -10.45 20.24 -12.52
CA PHE A 357 -10.71 21.65 -12.77
C PHE A 357 -11.87 22.17 -11.89
N ASN A 358 -11.65 23.30 -11.20
CA ASN A 358 -12.67 23.99 -10.41
C ASN A 358 -13.07 25.32 -11.08
N PRO A 359 -14.29 25.48 -11.60
CA PRO A 359 -14.72 26.72 -12.27
C PRO A 359 -14.79 27.94 -11.34
N ALA A 360 -14.89 27.75 -10.01
CA ALA A 360 -14.95 28.83 -9.03
C ALA A 360 -13.57 29.44 -8.73
N ASP A 361 -12.51 28.70 -9.00
CA ASP A 361 -11.14 29.18 -8.92
C ASP A 361 -10.75 29.99 -10.17
N GLY A 362 -9.76 30.85 -10.04
CA GLY A 362 -9.19 31.55 -11.20
C GLY A 362 -8.48 30.57 -12.12
N TRP A 363 -8.64 30.75 -13.43
CA TRP A 363 -8.00 29.94 -14.47
C TRP A 363 -7.69 30.80 -15.69
N GLN A 364 -6.86 30.27 -16.59
CA GLN A 364 -6.40 30.97 -17.77
C GLN A 364 -6.76 30.16 -19.01
N LEU A 365 -7.40 30.79 -19.99
CA LEU A 365 -7.44 30.26 -21.35
C LEU A 365 -6.21 30.78 -22.09
N GLN A 366 -5.30 29.89 -22.46
CA GLN A 366 -4.12 30.27 -23.25
C GLN A 366 -4.42 30.10 -24.73
N LEU A 367 -4.24 31.18 -25.49
CA LEU A 367 -4.23 31.15 -26.95
C LEU A 367 -2.78 30.96 -27.42
N LEU A 368 -2.52 29.86 -28.10
CA LEU A 368 -1.23 29.55 -28.71
C LEU A 368 -1.21 30.09 -30.15
N VAL A 369 -0.57 31.23 -30.33
CA VAL A 369 -0.37 31.86 -31.63
C VAL A 369 0.86 31.25 -32.28
N GLN A 370 0.70 30.67 -33.47
CA GLN A 370 1.76 29.95 -34.15
C GLN A 370 2.27 30.70 -35.39
N ARG A 371 3.58 30.65 -35.64
CA ARG A 371 4.21 31.03 -36.91
C ARG A 371 4.93 29.85 -37.53
N ALA A 372 4.61 29.55 -38.79
CA ALA A 372 5.34 28.54 -39.55
C ALA A 372 6.70 29.09 -39.95
N ILE A 373 7.78 28.42 -39.54
CA ILE A 373 9.17 28.78 -39.88
C ILE A 373 9.79 27.82 -40.90
N GLY A 374 9.11 26.72 -41.23
CA GLY A 374 9.48 25.74 -42.26
C GLY A 374 8.27 24.99 -42.80
N ALA A 375 8.49 23.92 -43.56
CA ALA A 375 7.40 23.07 -44.10
C ALA A 375 6.63 22.33 -42.98
N LEU A 376 7.33 21.96 -41.90
CA LEU A 376 6.75 21.24 -40.75
C LEU A 376 7.03 21.94 -39.40
N GLU A 377 7.90 22.95 -39.39
CA GLU A 377 8.34 23.63 -38.16
C GLU A 377 7.48 24.86 -37.87
N LYS A 378 7.04 24.97 -36.62
CA LYS A 378 6.25 26.10 -36.11
C LYS A 378 6.78 26.57 -34.76
N VAL A 379 6.70 27.88 -34.53
CA VAL A 379 7.03 28.53 -33.26
C VAL A 379 5.74 29.06 -32.64
N PHE A 380 5.57 28.92 -31.34
CA PHE A 380 4.37 29.33 -30.62
C PHE A 380 4.67 30.43 -29.60
N ILE A 381 3.71 31.33 -29.42
CA ILE A 381 3.64 32.29 -28.31
C ILE A 381 2.29 32.09 -27.62
N ALA A 382 2.31 31.97 -26.30
CA ALA A 382 1.10 31.87 -25.50
C ALA A 382 0.62 33.26 -25.06
N TYR A 383 -0.67 33.53 -25.25
CA TYR A 383 -1.35 34.70 -24.69
C TYR A 383 -2.39 34.25 -23.68
N ASP A 384 -2.26 34.76 -22.45
CA ASP A 384 -3.12 34.35 -21.35
C ASP A 384 -4.37 35.23 -21.26
N LEU A 385 -5.54 34.61 -21.36
CA LEU A 385 -6.82 35.23 -21.01
C LEU A 385 -7.23 34.76 -19.61
N ASN A 386 -6.98 35.60 -18.62
CA ASN A 386 -7.36 35.35 -17.23
C ASN A 386 -8.90 35.36 -17.09
N TYR A 387 -9.44 34.31 -16.47
CA TYR A 387 -10.85 34.19 -16.16
C TYR A 387 -11.06 33.90 -14.67
N GLN A 388 -12.00 34.63 -14.08
CA GLN A 388 -12.44 34.45 -12.71
C GLN A 388 -13.94 34.71 -12.68
N LEU A 389 -14.71 33.76 -12.13
CA LEU A 389 -16.14 33.93 -11.97
C LEU A 389 -16.45 35.17 -11.10
N PRO A 390 -17.47 35.97 -11.45
CA PRO A 390 -17.94 37.08 -10.63
C PRO A 390 -18.26 36.63 -9.20
N GLY A 391 -17.94 37.47 -8.21
CA GLY A 391 -18.06 37.12 -6.79
C GLY A 391 -19.47 36.69 -6.36
N GLN A 392 -20.51 37.20 -7.03
CA GLN A 392 -21.91 36.80 -6.78
C GLN A 392 -22.22 35.34 -7.11
N TYR A 393 -21.39 34.67 -7.91
CA TYR A 393 -21.52 33.26 -8.26
C TYR A 393 -20.56 32.36 -7.48
N VAL A 394 -19.76 32.94 -6.56
CA VAL A 394 -18.73 32.22 -5.82
C VAL A 394 -18.95 32.37 -4.33
N LYS A 395 -19.23 31.26 -3.66
CA LYS A 395 -19.24 31.21 -2.20
C LYS A 395 -17.83 30.86 -1.73
N VAL A 396 -17.21 31.78 -1.02
CA VAL A 396 -15.94 31.57 -0.33
C VAL A 396 -16.26 30.96 1.02
N GLU A 397 -16.08 29.65 1.15
CA GLU A 397 -16.18 29.00 2.45
C GLU A 397 -14.87 29.26 3.19
N LYS A 398 -14.97 29.87 4.37
CA LYS A 398 -13.84 29.93 5.32
C LYS A 398 -13.33 28.49 5.47
N PRO A 399 -12.01 28.28 5.46
CA PRO A 399 -11.48 26.94 5.48
C PRO A 399 -12.09 26.21 6.68
N ALA A 400 -12.94 25.22 6.40
CA ALA A 400 -12.90 24.02 7.21
C ALA A 400 -11.42 23.67 7.21
N ILE A 401 -10.87 23.61 8.44
CA ILE A 401 -9.59 23.03 8.80
C ILE A 401 -9.05 22.25 7.62
N SER A 402 -7.86 22.64 7.13
CA SER A 402 -6.97 21.89 6.25
C SER A 402 -7.54 20.54 5.83
N LEU A 403 -7.50 20.16 4.55
CA LEU A 403 -7.28 18.74 4.27
C LEU A 403 -6.14 18.36 5.22
N SER A 404 -6.44 17.62 6.29
CA SER A 404 -5.56 17.65 7.44
C SER A 404 -4.21 17.16 6.94
N MET A 405 -3.10 17.52 7.57
CA MET A 405 -1.83 16.86 7.24
C MET A 405 -2.04 15.33 7.16
N GLU A 406 -2.98 14.80 7.94
CA GLU A 406 -3.51 13.44 7.89
C GLU A 406 -4.24 13.06 6.58
N GLU A 407 -5.03 13.90 5.91
CA GLU A 407 -5.69 13.57 4.63
C GLU A 407 -4.75 13.62 3.42
N GLU A 408 -3.74 14.51 3.43
CA GLU A 408 -2.67 14.49 2.42
C GLU A 408 -1.72 13.31 2.65
N GLU A 409 -1.39 13.03 3.91
CA GLU A 409 -0.61 11.85 4.31
C GLU A 409 -1.36 10.55 4.02
N ALA A 410 -2.66 10.48 4.30
CA ALA A 410 -3.49 9.32 3.96
C ALA A 410 -3.51 9.07 2.45
N ARG A 411 -3.58 10.12 1.63
CA ARG A 411 -3.48 9.97 0.17
C ARG A 411 -2.11 9.48 -0.28
N ALA A 412 -1.03 9.95 0.33
CA ALA A 412 0.33 9.49 0.02
C ALA A 412 0.55 8.02 0.42
N VAL A 413 0.14 7.66 1.65
CA VAL A 413 0.17 6.27 2.14
C VAL A 413 -0.70 5.38 1.25
N ASN A 414 -1.87 5.87 0.82
CA ASN A 414 -2.75 5.14 -0.09
C ASN A 414 -2.12 4.89 -1.46
N ALA A 415 -1.46 5.89 -2.03
CA ALA A 415 -0.72 5.73 -3.28
C ALA A 415 0.42 4.70 -3.18
N LEU A 416 1.07 4.62 -2.01
CA LEU A 416 2.19 3.71 -1.79
C LEU A 416 1.77 2.23 -1.76
N TRP A 417 0.76 1.86 -0.96
CA TRP A 417 0.31 0.47 -0.95
C TRP A 417 -0.30 0.06 -2.29
N MET A 418 -1.05 0.95 -2.97
CA MET A 418 -1.58 0.66 -4.31
C MET A 418 -0.48 0.32 -5.31
N LYS A 419 0.64 1.07 -5.30
CA LYS A 419 1.81 0.76 -6.15
C LYS A 419 2.39 -0.62 -5.84
N MET A 420 2.45 -1.03 -4.57
CA MET A 420 2.97 -2.35 -4.20
C MET A 420 2.07 -3.49 -4.66
N TRP A 421 0.75 -3.31 -4.59
CA TRP A 421 -0.20 -4.29 -5.13
C TRP A 421 -0.07 -4.43 -6.64
N GLN A 422 0.08 -3.32 -7.36
CA GLN A 422 0.33 -3.33 -8.81
C GLN A 422 1.65 -4.06 -9.13
N ALA A 423 2.73 -3.74 -8.41
CA ALA A 423 4.04 -4.39 -8.60
C ALA A 423 4.01 -5.90 -8.33
N LYS A 424 3.15 -6.37 -7.41
CA LYS A 424 3.04 -7.78 -7.00
C LYS A 424 1.89 -8.53 -7.66
N THR A 425 1.27 -7.98 -8.71
CA THR A 425 0.08 -8.58 -9.35
C THR A 425 0.27 -10.04 -9.77
N VAL A 426 1.42 -10.39 -10.37
CA VAL A 426 1.70 -11.77 -10.81
C VAL A 426 1.80 -12.73 -9.61
N ASP A 427 2.52 -12.32 -8.56
CA ASP A 427 2.68 -13.10 -7.33
C ASP A 427 1.33 -13.33 -6.63
N ILE A 428 0.47 -12.31 -6.62
CA ILE A 428 -0.89 -12.35 -6.08
C ILE A 428 -1.74 -13.38 -6.83
N ILE A 429 -1.73 -13.36 -8.17
CA ILE A 429 -2.51 -14.31 -8.99
C ILE A 429 -2.08 -15.76 -8.71
N ILE A 430 -0.77 -16.00 -8.61
CA ILE A 430 -0.22 -17.33 -8.33
C ILE A 430 -0.64 -17.79 -6.93
N LEU A 431 -0.54 -16.93 -5.92
CA LEU A 431 -0.95 -17.24 -4.56
C LEU A 431 -2.45 -17.53 -4.46
N LEU A 432 -3.30 -16.70 -5.09
CA LEU A 432 -4.75 -16.90 -5.11
C LEU A 432 -5.12 -18.22 -5.79
N THR A 433 -4.42 -18.57 -6.87
CA THR A 433 -4.62 -19.86 -7.55
C THR A 433 -4.21 -21.03 -6.66
N ALA A 434 -3.09 -20.93 -5.95
CA ALA A 434 -2.66 -21.96 -5.00
C ALA A 434 -3.66 -22.14 -3.83
N ILE A 435 -4.16 -21.04 -3.27
CA ILE A 435 -5.19 -21.05 -2.22
C ILE A 435 -6.50 -21.65 -2.74
N PHE A 436 -6.90 -21.29 -3.97
CA PHE A 436 -8.10 -21.84 -4.61
C PHE A 436 -7.99 -23.34 -4.85
N LEU A 437 -6.87 -23.82 -5.40
CA LEU A 437 -6.61 -25.24 -5.60
C LEU A 437 -6.60 -26.02 -4.27
N LEU A 438 -5.98 -25.45 -3.23
CA LEU A 438 -5.99 -26.05 -1.89
C LEU A 438 -7.41 -26.11 -1.33
N THR A 439 -8.21 -25.05 -1.51
CA THR A 439 -9.61 -25.01 -1.07
C THR A 439 -10.44 -26.07 -1.77
N ILE A 440 -10.30 -26.21 -3.09
CA ILE A 440 -10.95 -27.31 -3.84
C ILE A 440 -10.53 -28.66 -3.28
N LEU A 441 -9.23 -28.88 -3.08
CA LEU A 441 -8.70 -30.12 -2.53
C LEU A 441 -9.36 -30.49 -1.20
N PHE A 442 -9.59 -29.52 -0.31
CA PHE A 442 -10.28 -29.74 0.96
C PHE A 442 -11.76 -30.11 0.79
N PHE A 443 -12.46 -29.52 -0.17
CA PHE A 443 -13.84 -29.89 -0.49
C PHE A 443 -13.95 -31.30 -1.10
N VAL A 444 -13.03 -31.67 -2.01
CA VAL A 444 -13.02 -32.98 -2.66
C VAL A 444 -12.16 -34.02 -1.93
N GLN A 445 -11.70 -33.74 -0.70
CA GLN A 445 -10.71 -34.55 0.01
C GLN A 445 -11.10 -36.03 0.09
N ASN A 446 -12.37 -36.34 0.34
CA ASN A 446 -12.89 -37.71 0.47
C ASN A 446 -12.76 -38.56 -0.82
N GLN A 447 -12.68 -37.91 -1.98
CA GLN A 447 -12.53 -38.58 -3.27
C GLN A 447 -11.05 -38.78 -3.59
N VAL A 448 -10.22 -37.77 -3.29
CA VAL A 448 -8.78 -37.77 -3.58
C VAL A 448 -8.04 -38.76 -2.69
N VAL A 449 -8.33 -38.80 -1.39
CA VAL A 449 -7.63 -39.66 -0.41
C VAL A 449 -7.74 -41.17 -0.68
N LYS A 450 -8.71 -41.60 -1.52
CA LYS A 450 -8.82 -42.99 -1.98
C LYS A 450 -7.62 -43.40 -2.85
N TYR A 451 -7.03 -42.44 -3.55
CA TYR A 451 -5.86 -42.63 -4.40
C TYR A 451 -4.61 -42.19 -3.64
N ARG A 452 -4.04 -43.10 -2.85
CA ARG A 452 -2.92 -42.83 -1.94
C ARG A 452 -1.72 -42.17 -2.64
N VAL A 453 -1.25 -42.77 -3.73
CA VAL A 453 -0.09 -42.27 -4.50
C VAL A 453 -0.35 -40.87 -5.06
N LEU A 454 -1.56 -40.61 -5.56
CA LEU A 454 -1.93 -39.28 -6.08
C LEU A 454 -1.94 -38.24 -4.95
N THR A 455 -2.53 -38.59 -3.81
CA THR A 455 -2.61 -37.69 -2.64
C THR A 455 -1.22 -37.34 -2.11
N ASP A 456 -0.31 -38.32 -2.02
CA ASP A 456 1.06 -38.11 -1.58
C ASP A 456 1.87 -37.24 -2.55
N ARG A 457 1.66 -37.40 -3.86
CA ARG A 457 2.28 -36.55 -4.88
C ARG A 457 1.75 -35.12 -4.84
N ILE A 458 0.43 -34.94 -4.72
CA ILE A 458 -0.19 -33.61 -4.57
C ILE A 458 0.36 -32.93 -3.33
N ARG A 459 0.41 -33.63 -2.19
CA ARG A 459 0.98 -33.12 -0.95
C ARG A 459 2.44 -32.70 -1.14
N LEU A 460 3.28 -33.57 -1.70
CA LEU A 460 4.69 -33.28 -1.92
C LEU A 460 4.87 -32.05 -2.83
N GLY A 461 4.14 -31.99 -3.95
CA GLY A 461 4.18 -30.86 -4.87
C GLY A 461 3.79 -29.54 -4.19
N PHE A 462 2.74 -29.56 -3.37
CA PHE A 462 2.31 -28.38 -2.63
C PHE A 462 3.35 -27.93 -1.60
N LEU A 463 3.96 -28.86 -0.86
CA LEU A 463 5.02 -28.53 0.11
C LEU A 463 6.26 -27.93 -0.56
N ILE A 464 6.67 -28.46 -1.73
CA ILE A 464 7.77 -27.91 -2.51
C ILE A 464 7.42 -26.50 -2.98
N PHE A 465 6.24 -26.31 -3.56
CA PHE A 465 5.76 -24.99 -3.98
C PHE A 465 5.74 -23.99 -2.81
N THR A 466 5.19 -24.39 -1.65
CA THR A 466 5.12 -23.54 -0.47
C THR A 466 6.52 -23.18 0.06
N LEU A 467 7.47 -24.12 0.09
CA LEU A 467 8.82 -23.81 0.56
C LEU A 467 9.56 -22.86 -0.39
N PHE A 468 9.62 -23.20 -1.68
CA PHE A 468 10.46 -22.47 -2.63
C PHE A 468 9.79 -21.20 -3.16
N TYR A 469 8.50 -21.26 -3.52
CA TYR A 469 7.79 -20.11 -4.06
C TYR A 469 7.29 -19.19 -2.94
N ILE A 470 6.43 -19.67 -2.05
CA ILE A 470 5.86 -18.82 -0.98
C ILE A 470 6.95 -18.39 0.02
N GLY A 471 7.81 -19.34 0.42
CA GLY A 471 8.89 -19.09 1.39
C GLY A 471 10.08 -18.33 0.82
N TYR A 472 10.89 -18.95 -0.04
CA TYR A 472 12.18 -18.37 -0.45
C TYR A 472 12.09 -17.28 -1.52
N TYR A 473 11.11 -17.35 -2.41
CA TYR A 473 10.93 -16.36 -3.48
C TYR A 473 10.06 -15.19 -3.03
N ALA A 474 8.82 -15.45 -2.59
CA ALA A 474 7.87 -14.43 -2.18
C ALA A 474 8.06 -13.93 -0.75
N GLN A 475 8.86 -14.63 0.09
CA GLN A 475 9.13 -14.27 1.49
C GLN A 475 7.85 -14.11 2.34
N ALA A 476 6.77 -14.79 1.96
CA ALA A 476 5.45 -14.69 2.56
C ALA A 476 5.28 -15.72 3.69
N GLN A 477 5.92 -15.47 4.82
CA GLN A 477 5.86 -16.32 6.02
C GLN A 477 5.11 -15.57 7.13
N LEU A 478 4.03 -16.15 7.65
CA LEU A 478 3.37 -15.60 8.84
C LEU A 478 4.24 -15.87 10.07
N SER A 479 4.22 -14.91 10.99
CA SER A 479 4.97 -14.90 12.26
C SER A 479 4.07 -14.42 13.40
N VAL A 480 4.45 -14.74 14.64
CA VAL A 480 3.81 -14.21 15.84
C VAL A 480 3.85 -12.67 15.90
N VAL A 481 4.86 -12.03 15.29
CA VAL A 481 4.96 -10.56 15.21
C VAL A 481 3.72 -9.97 14.52
N ASN A 482 3.22 -10.63 13.46
CA ASN A 482 2.02 -10.17 12.76
C ASN A 482 0.77 -10.22 13.66
N VAL A 483 0.73 -11.14 14.61
CA VAL A 483 -0.32 -11.21 15.63
C VAL A 483 -0.19 -10.02 16.60
N PHE A 484 1.03 -9.69 17.03
CA PHE A 484 1.26 -8.53 17.91
C PHE A 484 0.90 -7.22 17.23
N VAL A 485 1.27 -7.05 15.95
CA VAL A 485 0.89 -5.87 15.15
C VAL A 485 -0.63 -5.75 15.05
N PHE A 486 -1.34 -6.86 14.79
CA PHE A 486 -2.81 -6.87 14.75
C PHE A 486 -3.44 -6.50 16.09
N VAL A 487 -2.98 -7.11 17.20
CA VAL A 487 -3.50 -6.82 18.54
C VAL A 487 -3.19 -5.37 18.94
N SER A 488 -1.98 -4.89 18.69
CA SER A 488 -1.57 -3.52 18.98
C SER A 488 -2.37 -2.49 18.18
N ALA A 489 -2.64 -2.77 16.89
CA ALA A 489 -3.48 -1.93 16.04
C ALA A 489 -4.92 -1.85 16.57
N MET A 490 -5.48 -2.95 17.10
CA MET A 490 -6.79 -2.89 17.75
C MET A 490 -6.81 -2.04 19.03
N LEU A 491 -5.71 -1.99 19.78
CA LEU A 491 -5.63 -1.22 21.03
C LEU A 491 -5.31 0.27 20.81
N SER A 492 -4.58 0.61 19.74
CA SER A 492 -3.99 1.95 19.54
C SER A 492 -4.66 2.77 18.42
N GLY A 493 -5.71 2.24 17.78
CA GLY A 493 -6.36 2.82 16.60
C GLY A 493 -6.06 2.00 15.35
N PHE A 494 -7.08 1.36 14.79
CA PHE A 494 -6.92 0.39 13.71
C PHE A 494 -6.76 1.08 12.35
N ARG A 495 -5.61 0.87 11.71
CA ARG A 495 -5.25 1.45 10.41
C ARG A 495 -4.98 0.35 9.38
N TRP A 496 -5.84 0.24 8.37
CA TRP A 496 -5.76 -0.81 7.34
C TRP A 496 -4.52 -0.69 6.45
N GLU A 497 -3.98 0.53 6.33
CA GLU A 497 -2.93 0.84 5.37
C GLU A 497 -1.68 0.01 5.61
N PHE A 498 -1.30 -0.22 6.87
CA PHE A 498 -0.12 -1.00 7.24
C PHE A 498 -0.22 -2.47 6.82
N PHE A 499 -1.41 -3.09 6.95
CA PHE A 499 -1.63 -4.46 6.53
C PHE A 499 -1.63 -4.60 5.02
N LEU A 500 -2.11 -3.57 4.31
CA LEU A 500 -2.12 -3.51 2.85
C LEU A 500 -0.71 -3.33 2.26
N MET A 501 0.30 -2.98 3.06
CA MET A 501 1.66 -2.82 2.58
C MET A 501 2.31 -4.15 2.11
N GLU A 502 1.91 -5.28 2.69
CA GLU A 502 2.43 -6.61 2.32
C GLU A 502 1.32 -7.47 1.70
N PRO A 503 1.04 -7.33 0.39
CA PRO A 503 -0.13 -7.96 -0.24
C PRO A 503 -0.16 -9.49 -0.07
N MET A 504 1.00 -10.15 -0.15
CA MET A 504 1.10 -11.61 -0.02
C MET A 504 0.75 -12.09 1.39
N ILE A 505 1.27 -11.41 2.42
CA ILE A 505 1.01 -11.73 3.83
C ILE A 505 -0.43 -11.40 4.20
N PHE A 506 -0.97 -10.29 3.67
CA PHE A 506 -2.38 -9.92 3.83
C PHE A 506 -3.32 -10.98 3.27
N ILE A 507 -3.11 -11.44 2.03
CA ILE A 507 -3.91 -12.50 1.40
C ILE A 507 -3.80 -13.81 2.19
N LEU A 508 -2.61 -14.18 2.66
CA LEU A 508 -2.42 -15.34 3.52
C LEU A 508 -3.19 -15.21 4.83
N TRP A 509 -3.19 -14.04 5.47
CA TRP A 509 -3.99 -13.78 6.68
C TRP A 509 -5.49 -13.92 6.44
N CYS A 510 -6.01 -13.35 5.35
CA CYS A 510 -7.40 -13.53 4.94
C CYS A 510 -7.73 -15.02 4.71
N SER A 511 -6.84 -15.74 4.03
CA SER A 511 -6.96 -17.19 3.83
C SER A 511 -6.94 -17.96 5.14
N VAL A 512 -6.07 -17.59 6.09
CA VAL A 512 -6.03 -18.19 7.43
C VAL A 512 -7.33 -17.94 8.17
N ALA A 513 -7.85 -16.71 8.17
CA ALA A 513 -9.12 -16.37 8.81
C ALA A 513 -10.29 -17.23 8.28
N VAL A 514 -10.40 -17.37 6.96
CA VAL A 514 -11.39 -18.26 6.33
C VAL A 514 -11.12 -19.72 6.72
N SER A 515 -9.86 -20.17 6.69
CA SER A 515 -9.52 -21.55 7.00
C SER A 515 -9.83 -21.92 8.47
N LEU A 516 -9.63 -20.99 9.41
CA LEU A 516 -9.93 -21.20 10.83
C LEU A 516 -11.41 -21.52 11.05
N LEU A 517 -12.30 -20.92 10.26
CA LEU A 517 -13.74 -21.14 10.34
C LEU A 517 -14.16 -22.54 9.85
N PHE A 518 -13.53 -23.04 8.79
CA PHE A 518 -13.95 -24.28 8.12
C PHE A 518 -13.11 -25.52 8.47
N TRP A 519 -11.79 -25.37 8.60
CA TRP A 519 -10.81 -26.46 8.80
C TRP A 519 -9.83 -26.20 9.96
N GLY A 520 -10.08 -25.20 10.79
CA GLY A 520 -9.15 -24.76 11.82
C GLY A 520 -7.81 -24.31 11.25
N ARG A 521 -6.74 -24.40 12.04
CA ARG A 521 -5.41 -23.94 11.63
C ARG A 521 -4.68 -24.87 10.65
N GLY A 522 -5.28 -26.02 10.33
CA GLY A 522 -4.63 -27.09 9.58
C GLY A 522 -4.32 -26.74 8.13
N ALA A 523 -5.17 -25.95 7.48
CA ALA A 523 -4.92 -25.52 6.10
C ALA A 523 -3.63 -24.69 6.00
N TYR A 524 -3.42 -23.73 6.91
CA TYR A 524 -2.18 -22.95 6.90
C TYR A 524 -0.98 -23.75 7.42
N CYS A 525 -1.03 -24.24 8.66
CA CYS A 525 0.14 -24.87 9.31
C CYS A 525 0.58 -26.18 8.63
N GLY A 526 -0.36 -26.88 7.97
CA GLY A 526 -0.12 -28.16 7.30
C GLY A 526 0.28 -28.05 5.83
N TRP A 527 -0.16 -27.00 5.13
CA TRP A 527 0.01 -26.87 3.67
C TRP A 527 0.66 -25.55 3.24
N LEU A 528 0.23 -24.40 3.75
CA LEU A 528 0.71 -23.08 3.30
C LEU A 528 1.89 -22.50 4.09
N CYS A 529 2.29 -23.09 5.22
CA CYS A 529 3.41 -22.61 6.04
C CYS A 529 4.77 -23.08 5.49
N PRO A 530 5.64 -22.17 4.99
CA PRO A 530 6.96 -22.53 4.46
C PRO A 530 7.86 -23.27 5.44
N PHE A 531 7.95 -22.80 6.69
CA PHE A 531 8.77 -23.49 7.70
C PHE A 531 8.22 -24.87 8.10
N GLY A 532 6.89 -25.04 8.05
CA GLY A 532 6.26 -26.34 8.23
C GLY A 532 6.60 -27.29 7.08
N ALA A 533 6.58 -26.79 5.85
CA ALA A 533 6.99 -27.54 4.67
C ALA A 533 8.48 -27.93 4.73
N LEU A 534 9.35 -27.02 5.16
CA LEU A 534 10.78 -27.31 5.37
C LEU A 534 11.00 -28.48 6.34
N GLN A 535 10.33 -28.48 7.50
CA GLN A 535 10.44 -29.57 8.48
C GLN A 535 9.93 -30.91 7.93
N GLU A 536 8.83 -30.90 7.19
CA GLU A 536 8.28 -32.15 6.63
C GLU A 536 9.14 -32.69 5.48
N LEU A 537 9.63 -31.82 4.59
CA LEU A 537 10.52 -32.21 3.49
C LEU A 537 11.86 -32.73 4.02
N THR A 538 12.46 -32.05 4.99
CA THR A 538 13.72 -32.51 5.63
C THR A 538 13.52 -33.84 6.37
N ASN A 539 12.39 -34.05 7.05
CA ASN A 539 12.09 -35.34 7.67
C ASN A 539 11.85 -36.46 6.62
N LYS A 540 11.17 -36.18 5.50
CA LYS A 540 11.03 -37.14 4.39
C LYS A 540 12.38 -37.55 3.82
N ILE A 541 13.30 -36.58 3.66
CA ILE A 541 14.69 -36.85 3.26
C ILE A 541 15.41 -37.69 4.32
N ALA A 542 15.23 -37.39 5.61
CA ALA A 542 15.80 -38.18 6.71
C ALA A 542 15.33 -39.64 6.69
N ARG A 543 14.03 -39.88 6.46
CA ARG A 543 13.46 -41.24 6.30
C ARG A 543 14.02 -41.95 5.07
N PHE A 544 14.24 -41.24 3.97
CA PHE A 544 14.90 -41.79 2.78
C PHE A 544 16.32 -42.28 3.10
N PHE A 545 17.07 -41.53 3.91
CA PHE A 545 18.38 -41.94 4.45
C PHE A 545 18.30 -42.86 5.66
N LYS A 546 17.11 -43.39 6.00
CA LYS A 546 16.86 -44.32 7.11
C LYS A 546 17.25 -43.81 8.50
N VAL A 547 17.18 -42.49 8.72
CA VAL A 547 17.35 -41.89 10.05
C VAL A 547 16.23 -42.39 10.98
N PRO A 548 16.56 -42.86 12.21
CA PRO A 548 15.56 -43.40 13.13
C PRO A 548 14.50 -42.37 13.50
N GLN A 549 13.23 -42.76 13.43
CA GLN A 549 12.09 -41.91 13.78
C GLN A 549 11.63 -42.23 15.20
N ILE A 550 11.58 -41.21 16.06
CA ILE A 550 11.23 -41.34 17.47
C ILE A 550 9.78 -40.87 17.66
N THR A 551 8.90 -41.77 18.09
CA THR A 551 7.54 -41.43 18.53
C THR A 551 7.57 -41.11 20.03
N MET A 552 7.00 -39.97 20.42
CA MET A 552 7.06 -39.53 21.81
C MET A 552 6.00 -40.26 22.65
N PRO A 553 6.35 -40.74 23.86
CA PRO A 553 5.37 -41.28 24.79
C PRO A 553 4.27 -40.26 25.07
N TRP A 554 3.01 -40.72 25.15
CA TRP A 554 1.85 -39.84 25.28
C TRP A 554 1.94 -38.89 26.48
N TRP A 555 2.35 -39.40 27.65
CA TRP A 555 2.49 -38.61 28.87
C TRP A 555 3.45 -37.42 28.73
N LEU A 556 4.51 -37.58 27.94
CA LEU A 556 5.51 -36.53 27.71
C LEU A 556 5.01 -35.56 26.64
N HIS A 557 4.36 -36.07 25.60
CA HIS A 557 3.70 -35.23 24.60
C HIS A 557 2.66 -34.28 25.24
N GLU A 558 1.81 -34.83 26.10
CA GLU A 558 0.73 -34.11 26.79
C GLU A 558 1.25 -33.06 27.80
N ARG A 559 2.51 -33.14 28.22
CA ARG A 559 3.14 -32.11 29.07
C ARG A 559 3.89 -31.05 28.26
N LEU A 560 4.49 -31.43 27.14
CA LEU A 560 5.29 -30.53 26.32
C LEU A 560 4.46 -29.64 25.39
N TRP A 561 3.28 -30.07 24.96
CA TRP A 561 2.45 -29.27 24.04
C TRP A 561 1.88 -27.93 24.62
N PRO A 562 1.66 -27.70 25.95
CA PRO A 562 1.38 -26.38 26.49
C PRO A 562 2.51 -25.38 26.29
N LEU A 563 3.75 -25.84 26.11
CA LEU A 563 4.94 -24.98 26.09
C LEU A 563 4.82 -23.87 25.05
N LYS A 564 4.40 -24.19 23.82
CA LYS A 564 4.14 -23.18 22.78
C LYS A 564 3.07 -22.16 23.18
N TYR A 565 2.06 -22.55 23.96
CA TYR A 565 1.02 -21.63 24.44
C TYR A 565 1.56 -20.72 25.54
N MET A 566 2.42 -21.24 26.43
CA MET A 566 3.11 -20.43 27.43
C MET A 566 4.07 -19.43 26.79
N ILE A 567 4.84 -19.86 25.78
CA ILE A 567 5.71 -18.97 24.99
C ILE A 567 4.87 -17.87 24.33
N PHE A 568 3.77 -18.24 23.65
CA PHE A 568 2.88 -17.27 23.01
C PHE A 568 2.29 -16.26 24.00
N LEU A 569 1.71 -16.72 25.12
CA LEU A 569 1.11 -15.84 26.12
C LEU A 569 2.15 -14.93 26.79
N GLY A 570 3.37 -15.44 27.03
CA GLY A 570 4.47 -14.64 27.55
C GLY A 570 4.90 -13.55 26.58
N LEU A 571 5.08 -13.87 25.30
CA LEU A 571 5.43 -12.89 24.26
C LEU A 571 4.31 -11.87 24.04
N LEU A 572 3.04 -12.30 24.04
CA LEU A 572 1.89 -11.41 23.91
C LEU A 572 1.76 -10.46 25.12
N GLY A 573 1.99 -10.97 26.33
CA GLY A 573 2.02 -10.13 27.54
C GLY A 573 3.14 -9.09 27.46
N LEU A 574 4.31 -9.49 26.98
CA LEU A 574 5.43 -8.56 26.75
C LEU A 574 5.13 -7.54 25.65
N SER A 575 4.43 -7.93 24.58
CA SER A 575 4.15 -7.03 23.45
C SER A 575 3.25 -5.86 23.87
N VAL A 576 2.37 -6.08 24.85
CA VAL A 576 1.55 -5.02 25.44
C VAL A 576 2.40 -4.04 26.26
N TYR A 577 3.48 -4.51 26.90
CA TYR A 577 4.40 -3.65 27.66
C TYR A 577 5.41 -2.91 26.76
N SER A 578 6.07 -3.64 25.85
CA SER A 578 7.04 -3.11 24.90
C SER A 578 7.10 -3.98 23.65
N LEU A 579 6.61 -3.43 22.54
CA LEU A 579 6.69 -4.08 21.22
C LEU A 579 8.14 -4.43 20.84
N ASN A 580 9.09 -3.54 21.12
CA ASN A 580 10.50 -3.75 20.76
C ASN A 580 11.09 -4.97 21.49
N MET A 581 10.80 -5.12 22.79
CA MET A 581 11.26 -6.26 23.57
C MET A 581 10.60 -7.56 23.11
N ALA A 582 9.30 -7.51 22.80
CA ALA A 582 8.57 -8.67 22.30
C ALA A 582 9.09 -9.15 20.94
N GLU A 583 9.48 -8.23 20.05
CA GLU A 583 10.09 -8.54 18.76
C GLU A 583 11.47 -9.19 18.91
N HIS A 584 12.32 -8.67 19.81
CA HIS A 584 13.60 -9.29 20.12
C HIS A 584 13.45 -10.71 20.68
N LEU A 585 12.50 -10.94 21.60
CA LEU A 585 12.24 -12.29 22.12
C LEU A 585 11.48 -13.18 21.14
N ALA A 586 10.78 -12.62 20.14
CA ALA A 586 10.16 -13.37 19.06
C ALA A 586 11.18 -14.04 18.13
N GLU A 587 12.49 -13.80 18.29
CA GLU A 587 13.57 -14.56 17.66
C GLU A 587 13.57 -16.05 18.00
N VAL A 588 12.80 -16.46 19.02
CA VAL A 588 12.45 -17.87 19.24
C VAL A 588 11.81 -18.51 17.99
N GLU A 589 11.23 -17.71 17.10
CA GLU A 589 10.75 -18.17 15.81
C GLU A 589 11.89 -18.33 14.78
N PRO A 590 12.16 -19.57 14.31
CA PRO A 590 13.22 -19.83 13.33
C PRO A 590 12.87 -19.31 11.94
N PHE A 591 11.66 -18.78 11.74
CA PHE A 591 11.11 -18.33 10.46
C PHE A 591 12.00 -17.28 9.78
N LYS A 592 12.49 -16.31 10.56
CA LYS A 592 13.32 -15.23 10.04
C LYS A 592 14.64 -15.74 9.51
N THR A 593 15.33 -16.57 10.29
CA THR A 593 16.63 -17.12 9.93
C THR A 593 16.51 -18.17 8.82
N ALA A 594 15.53 -19.08 8.91
CA ALA A 594 15.39 -20.20 7.99
C ALA A 594 14.78 -19.79 6.64
N ILE A 595 13.73 -18.96 6.65
CA ILE A 595 12.95 -18.65 5.44
C ILE A 595 13.32 -17.27 4.88
N VAL A 596 13.17 -16.21 5.69
CA VAL A 596 13.32 -14.83 5.20
C VAL A 596 14.78 -14.52 4.81
N LEU A 597 15.73 -14.86 5.69
CA LEU A 597 17.16 -14.60 5.53
C LEU A 597 17.93 -15.77 4.91
N LYS A 598 17.28 -16.90 4.58
CA LYS A 598 17.92 -18.04 3.89
C LYS A 598 19.23 -18.50 4.54
N PHE A 599 19.26 -18.56 5.87
CA PHE A 599 20.43 -18.90 6.70
C PHE A 599 21.61 -17.90 6.64
N MET A 600 21.44 -16.74 6.01
CA MET A 600 22.42 -15.65 6.00
C MET A 600 22.27 -14.77 7.24
N ARG A 601 22.59 -15.32 8.42
CA ARG A 601 22.56 -14.60 9.71
C ARG A 601 23.80 -14.95 10.55
N SER A 602 24.03 -14.22 11.64
CA SER A 602 25.12 -14.54 12.58
C SER A 602 24.98 -15.96 13.13
N TRP A 603 26.14 -16.58 13.40
CA TRP A 603 26.25 -18.01 13.70
C TRP A 603 25.36 -18.51 14.86
N PRO A 604 25.06 -17.75 15.94
CA PRO A 604 24.23 -18.28 17.03
C PRO A 604 22.79 -18.58 16.57
N TYR A 605 22.23 -17.73 15.69
CA TYR A 605 20.88 -17.93 15.15
C TYR A 605 20.84 -19.10 14.18
N VAL A 606 21.86 -19.24 13.34
CA VAL A 606 21.96 -20.36 12.40
C VAL A 606 22.09 -21.67 13.16
N LEU A 607 22.92 -21.71 14.22
CA LEU A 607 23.07 -22.88 15.09
C LEU A 607 21.74 -23.23 15.77
N PHE A 608 21.02 -22.24 16.31
CA PHE A 608 19.70 -22.46 16.91
C PHE A 608 18.72 -23.13 15.93
N VAL A 609 18.60 -22.61 14.70
CA VAL A 609 17.75 -23.22 13.67
C VAL A 609 18.25 -24.61 13.27
N ALA A 610 19.56 -24.81 13.14
CA ALA A 610 20.14 -26.10 12.80
C ALA A 610 19.83 -27.16 13.88
N VAL A 611 19.88 -26.80 15.16
CA VAL A 611 19.49 -27.69 16.26
C VAL A 611 18.00 -28.05 16.19
N LEU A 612 17.13 -27.06 15.92
CA LEU A 612 15.69 -27.31 15.78
C LEU A 612 15.36 -28.21 14.57
N LEU A 613 15.99 -27.96 13.43
CA LEU A 613 15.83 -28.79 12.24
C LEU A 613 16.44 -30.19 12.45
N GLY A 614 17.58 -30.27 13.14
CA GLY A 614 18.23 -31.52 13.54
C GLY A 614 17.33 -32.39 14.42
N ALA A 615 16.70 -31.81 15.44
CA ALA A 615 15.67 -32.47 16.23
C ALA A 615 14.48 -32.92 15.34
N GLY A 616 14.13 -32.10 14.34
CA GLY A 616 13.12 -32.39 13.32
C GLY A 616 13.40 -33.61 12.43
N LEU A 617 14.67 -34.02 12.29
CA LEU A 617 15.05 -35.21 11.52
C LEU A 617 14.63 -36.50 12.23
N PHE A 618 14.66 -36.51 13.57
CA PHE A 618 14.27 -37.65 14.40
C PHE A 618 12.80 -37.59 14.81
N ILE A 619 12.29 -36.40 15.13
CA ILE A 619 10.92 -36.15 15.56
C ILE A 619 10.25 -35.26 14.52
N GLU A 620 9.36 -35.84 13.72
CA GLU A 620 8.67 -35.12 12.65
C GLU A 620 7.99 -33.84 13.19
N ARG A 621 8.28 -32.70 12.55
CA ARG A 621 7.72 -31.38 12.88
C ARG A 621 7.89 -30.96 14.36
N PHE A 622 9.03 -31.29 14.97
CA PHE A 622 9.37 -30.98 16.37
C PHE A 622 9.03 -29.53 16.81
N TYR A 623 9.48 -28.53 16.05
CA TYR A 623 9.26 -27.12 16.40
C TYR A 623 7.77 -26.75 16.35
N CYS A 624 7.06 -27.15 15.28
CA CYS A 624 5.64 -26.89 15.12
C CYS A 624 4.78 -27.54 16.23
N ARG A 625 5.28 -28.63 16.82
CA ARG A 625 4.59 -29.39 17.85
C ARG A 625 4.74 -28.78 19.24
N TYR A 626 5.92 -28.27 19.60
CA TYR A 626 6.23 -27.90 20.98
C TYR A 626 6.59 -26.44 21.22
N LEU A 627 7.11 -25.73 20.22
CA LEU A 627 7.72 -24.41 20.43
C LEU A 627 7.05 -23.29 19.64
N CYS A 628 6.35 -23.59 18.54
CA CYS A 628 5.80 -22.61 17.61
C CYS A 628 4.71 -21.70 18.22
N PRO A 629 5.01 -20.42 18.53
CA PRO A 629 4.05 -19.53 19.17
C PRO A 629 2.96 -19.07 18.19
N LEU A 630 3.28 -18.84 16.91
CA LEU A 630 2.26 -18.63 15.88
C LEU A 630 1.26 -19.80 15.80
N GLY A 631 1.76 -21.04 15.88
CA GLY A 631 0.90 -22.23 15.87
C GLY A 631 -0.04 -22.27 17.08
N ALA A 632 0.40 -21.78 18.23
CA ALA A 632 -0.41 -21.63 19.43
C ALA A 632 -1.47 -20.51 19.26
N ALA A 633 -1.08 -19.37 18.71
CA ALA A 633 -1.99 -18.25 18.41
C ALA A 633 -3.14 -18.68 17.51
N LEU A 634 -2.84 -19.39 16.42
CA LEU A 634 -3.84 -19.91 15.47
C LEU A 634 -4.66 -21.08 16.03
N ALA A 635 -4.20 -21.75 17.09
CA ALA A 635 -4.92 -22.86 17.72
C ALA A 635 -6.06 -22.39 18.64
N ILE A 636 -5.97 -21.17 19.21
CA ILE A 636 -6.99 -20.64 20.13
C ILE A 636 -8.35 -20.47 19.44
N PRO A 637 -8.45 -19.80 18.27
CA PRO A 637 -9.71 -19.70 17.52
C PRO A 637 -10.11 -21.01 16.85
N GLY A 638 -9.18 -21.97 16.70
CA GLY A 638 -9.42 -23.23 15.99
C GLY A 638 -10.53 -24.11 16.59
N LYS A 639 -10.90 -23.91 17.87
CA LYS A 639 -12.07 -24.57 18.49
C LYS A 639 -13.41 -24.10 17.90
N LEU A 640 -13.45 -22.95 17.24
CA LEU A 640 -14.64 -22.39 16.60
C LEU A 640 -14.89 -22.99 15.20
N ALA A 641 -14.04 -23.92 14.74
CA ALA A 641 -14.23 -24.58 13.45
C ALA A 641 -15.60 -25.27 13.42
N MET A 642 -16.44 -24.85 12.47
CA MET A 642 -17.86 -25.21 12.42
C MET A 642 -18.10 -26.68 12.05
N PHE A 643 -17.11 -27.36 11.44
CA PHE A 643 -17.28 -28.67 10.82
C PHE A 643 -16.12 -29.64 11.10
N ASN A 644 -16.44 -30.85 11.56
CA ASN A 644 -15.49 -31.97 11.65
C ASN A 644 -15.48 -32.77 10.35
N TRP A 645 -14.55 -32.44 9.45
CA TRP A 645 -14.44 -33.08 8.13
C TRP A 645 -13.75 -34.46 8.13
N LEU A 646 -13.08 -34.82 9.21
CA LEU A 646 -12.28 -36.05 9.31
C LEU A 646 -13.14 -37.23 9.76
N LYS A 647 -13.24 -38.27 8.91
CA LYS A 647 -14.02 -39.48 9.19
C LYS A 647 -13.23 -40.46 10.05
N ARG A 648 -13.93 -41.16 10.95
CA ARG A 648 -13.41 -42.25 11.78
C ARG A 648 -14.45 -43.34 11.96
N TYR A 649 -13.99 -44.58 12.07
CA TYR A 649 -14.83 -45.71 12.46
C TYR A 649 -14.90 -45.81 13.99
N ARG A 650 -15.93 -46.49 14.49
CA ARG A 650 -16.12 -46.73 15.93
C ARG A 650 -14.95 -47.49 16.57
N ASN A 651 -14.31 -48.40 15.82
CA ASN A 651 -13.19 -49.22 16.31
C ASN A 651 -11.84 -48.47 16.28
N CYS A 652 -11.81 -47.21 15.83
CA CYS A 652 -10.59 -46.42 15.77
C CYS A 652 -10.31 -45.81 17.15
N GLY A 653 -9.29 -46.27 17.85
CA GLY A 653 -8.95 -45.90 19.23
C GLY A 653 -9.09 -47.06 20.21
N ASP A 654 -10.00 -48.00 19.91
CA ASP A 654 -10.14 -49.26 20.62
C ASP A 654 -10.79 -50.30 19.70
N PRO A 655 -10.10 -51.39 19.29
CA PRO A 655 -8.72 -51.75 19.59
C PRO A 655 -7.68 -51.19 18.59
N CYS A 656 -8.08 -50.43 17.56
CA CYS A 656 -7.17 -50.01 16.48
C CYS A 656 -6.45 -48.68 16.77
N HIS A 657 -5.11 -48.69 16.74
CA HIS A 657 -4.28 -47.50 17.01
C HIS A 657 -3.41 -47.02 15.83
N ILE A 658 -3.58 -47.58 14.62
CA ILE A 658 -2.72 -47.30 13.45
C ILE A 658 -2.63 -45.80 13.15
N CYS A 659 -3.77 -45.11 13.00
CA CYS A 659 -3.78 -43.68 12.71
C CYS A 659 -3.15 -42.83 13.83
N ALA A 660 -3.19 -43.28 15.09
CA ALA A 660 -2.60 -42.57 16.21
C ALA A 660 -1.07 -42.68 16.21
N GLN A 661 -0.54 -43.84 15.83
CA GLN A 661 0.90 -44.08 15.68
C GLN A 661 1.49 -43.34 14.47
N ASP A 662 0.75 -43.31 13.35
CA ASP A 662 1.19 -42.67 12.11
C ASP A 662 0.96 -41.15 12.06
N CYS A 663 0.34 -40.56 13.09
CA CYS A 663 0.05 -39.13 13.11
C CYS A 663 1.34 -38.32 13.31
N MET A 664 1.77 -37.60 12.27
CA MET A 664 3.01 -36.80 12.27
C MET A 664 3.18 -35.79 13.42
N VAL A 665 2.08 -35.35 14.04
CA VAL A 665 2.09 -34.43 15.20
C VAL A 665 1.50 -35.05 16.47
N GLN A 666 1.12 -36.33 16.42
CA GLN A 666 0.42 -37.05 17.48
C GLN A 666 -0.83 -36.32 18.00
N ALA A 667 -1.59 -35.68 17.10
CA ALA A 667 -2.85 -35.01 17.43
C ALA A 667 -4.01 -35.97 17.76
N ILE A 668 -3.81 -37.28 17.63
CA ILE A 668 -4.80 -38.32 17.92
C ILE A 668 -4.46 -38.94 19.27
N ASP A 669 -5.39 -38.86 20.21
CA ASP A 669 -5.22 -39.45 21.53
C ASP A 669 -5.26 -41.00 21.49
N PRO A 670 -4.79 -41.69 22.55
CA PRO A 670 -4.85 -43.14 22.62
C PRO A 670 -6.27 -43.70 22.53
N LYS A 671 -7.29 -42.92 22.94
CA LYS A 671 -8.71 -43.28 22.86
C LYS A 671 -9.29 -43.11 21.46
N GLY A 672 -8.53 -42.55 20.52
CA GLY A 672 -8.95 -42.29 19.16
C GLY A 672 -9.74 -41.00 18.93
N ASN A 673 -9.63 -39.98 19.78
CA ASN A 673 -10.16 -38.65 19.45
C ASN A 673 -9.09 -37.80 18.77
N ILE A 674 -9.49 -37.00 17.80
CA ILE A 674 -8.60 -36.04 17.14
C ILE A 674 -8.72 -34.72 17.89
N ASN A 675 -7.60 -34.18 18.39
CA ASN A 675 -7.59 -32.84 18.94
C ASN A 675 -7.52 -31.80 17.80
N PRO A 676 -8.58 -30.99 17.58
CA PRO A 676 -8.61 -30.01 16.49
C PRO A 676 -7.56 -28.90 16.66
N ASN A 677 -7.15 -28.58 17.90
CA ASN A 677 -6.13 -27.58 18.18
C ASN A 677 -4.73 -28.05 17.77
N GLU A 678 -4.53 -29.35 17.58
CA GLU A 678 -3.25 -29.95 17.22
C GLU A 678 -3.20 -30.49 15.80
N CYS A 679 -4.36 -30.86 15.25
CA CYS A 679 -4.47 -31.41 13.91
C CYS A 679 -3.99 -30.42 12.84
N LEU A 680 -3.06 -30.87 12.01
CA LEU A 680 -2.56 -30.11 10.86
C LEU A 680 -3.29 -30.42 9.55
N HIS A 681 -4.38 -31.19 9.58
CA HIS A 681 -5.16 -31.57 8.39
C HIS A 681 -4.29 -32.09 7.22
N CYS A 682 -3.31 -32.95 7.52
CA CYS A 682 -2.42 -33.54 6.51
C CYS A 682 -3.06 -34.63 5.65
N MET A 683 -4.29 -35.05 6.00
CA MET A 683 -5.08 -36.10 5.36
C MET A 683 -4.51 -37.53 5.47
N GLY A 684 -3.39 -37.75 6.16
CA GLY A 684 -2.80 -39.09 6.32
C GLY A 684 -3.76 -40.10 6.96
N CYS A 685 -4.45 -39.72 8.04
CA CYS A 685 -5.45 -40.61 8.67
C CYS A 685 -6.68 -40.86 7.78
N GLN A 686 -7.01 -39.95 6.86
CA GLN A 686 -8.10 -40.14 5.89
C GLN A 686 -7.68 -41.04 4.73
N GLN A 687 -6.41 -40.98 4.30
CA GLN A 687 -5.87 -41.98 3.37
C GLN A 687 -5.99 -43.37 4.00
N THR A 688 -5.50 -43.55 5.23
CA THR A 688 -5.62 -44.83 5.94
C THR A 688 -7.08 -45.25 6.11
N TYR A 689 -8.01 -44.34 6.39
CA TYR A 689 -9.43 -44.66 6.56
C TYR A 689 -10.05 -45.37 5.33
N PHE A 690 -9.66 -44.97 4.10
CA PHE A 690 -10.14 -45.56 2.85
C PHE A 690 -9.22 -46.65 2.27
N ASP A 691 -8.07 -46.91 2.89
CA ASP A 691 -7.06 -47.85 2.39
C ASP A 691 -7.50 -49.30 2.56
N GLU A 692 -7.54 -50.05 1.46
CA GLU A 692 -8.00 -51.44 1.41
C GLU A 692 -7.00 -52.46 1.98
N HIS A 693 -5.76 -52.05 2.22
CA HIS A 693 -4.66 -52.90 2.67
C HIS A 693 -4.17 -52.56 4.08
N VAL A 694 -4.42 -51.34 4.56
CA VAL A 694 -3.98 -50.90 5.89
C VAL A 694 -5.13 -50.85 6.89
N CYS A 695 -6.33 -50.45 6.50
CA CYS A 695 -7.45 -50.29 7.43
C CYS A 695 -8.09 -51.64 7.80
N PRO A 696 -8.04 -52.09 9.07
CA PRO A 696 -8.62 -53.38 9.45
C PRO A 696 -10.12 -53.47 9.16
N VAL A 697 -10.86 -52.36 9.33
CA VAL A 697 -12.31 -52.31 9.08
C VAL A 697 -12.62 -52.54 7.59
N VAL A 698 -11.85 -51.93 6.69
CA VAL A 698 -12.03 -52.08 5.25
C VAL A 698 -11.58 -53.47 4.81
N ILE A 699 -10.44 -53.95 5.29
CA ILE A 699 -9.93 -55.31 5.02
C ILE A 699 -10.97 -56.36 5.43
N HIS A 700 -11.54 -56.27 6.63
CA HIS A 700 -12.57 -57.19 7.09
C HIS A 700 -13.84 -57.11 6.23
N LYS A 701 -14.27 -55.89 5.85
CA LYS A 701 -15.42 -55.69 4.97
C LYS A 701 -15.21 -56.34 3.60
N LEU A 702 -14.05 -56.12 2.97
CA LEU A 702 -13.70 -56.69 1.67
C LEU A 702 -13.54 -58.21 1.75
N THR A 703 -12.92 -58.73 2.82
CA THR A 703 -12.78 -60.17 3.04
C THR A 703 -14.14 -60.84 3.21
N LYS A 704 -15.08 -60.21 3.94
CA LYS A 704 -16.46 -60.70 4.07
C LYS A 704 -17.17 -60.72 2.72
N ILE A 705 -17.09 -59.63 1.95
CA ILE A 705 -17.67 -59.55 0.60
C ILE A 705 -17.12 -60.67 -0.30
N ARG A 706 -15.79 -60.89 -0.32
CA ARG A 706 -15.18 -61.98 -1.09
C ARG A 706 -15.69 -63.36 -0.68
N LYS A 707 -15.81 -63.62 0.63
CA LYS A 707 -16.36 -64.89 1.14
C LYS A 707 -17.83 -65.08 0.74
N ASP A 708 -18.64 -64.04 0.88
CA ASP A 708 -20.07 -64.07 0.52
C ASP A 708 -20.25 -64.28 -1.00
N THR A 709 -19.41 -63.64 -1.84
CA THR A 709 -19.39 -63.86 -3.29
C THR A 709 -19.01 -65.30 -3.63
N LEU A 710 -17.94 -65.84 -3.03
CA LEU A 710 -17.52 -67.24 -3.24
C LEU A 710 -18.61 -68.24 -2.83
N HIS A 711 -19.28 -67.99 -1.70
CA HIS A 711 -20.39 -68.83 -1.25
C HIS A 711 -21.57 -68.77 -2.23
N LYS A 712 -21.90 -67.59 -2.77
CA LYS A 712 -22.97 -67.44 -3.76
C LYS A 712 -22.64 -68.16 -5.07
N THR A 713 -21.40 -68.06 -5.56
CA THR A 713 -20.93 -68.77 -6.76
C THR A 713 -20.95 -70.28 -6.56
N ARG A 714 -20.50 -70.78 -5.39
CA ARG A 714 -20.55 -72.22 -5.07
C ARG A 714 -21.98 -72.75 -5.03
N LYS A 715 -22.91 -71.99 -4.45
CA LYS A 715 -24.33 -72.36 -4.41
C LYS A 715 -24.96 -72.39 -5.81
N LEU A 716 -24.63 -71.42 -6.66
CA LEU A 716 -25.08 -71.37 -8.06
C LEU A 716 -24.56 -72.57 -8.87
N ASN A 717 -23.29 -72.95 -8.69
CA ASN A 717 -22.71 -74.12 -9.35
C ASN A 717 -23.33 -75.44 -8.86
N GLN A 718 -23.57 -75.59 -7.54
CA GLN A 718 -24.29 -76.76 -7.01
C GLN A 718 -25.72 -76.87 -7.55
N THR A 719 -26.45 -75.75 -7.71
CA THR A 719 -27.78 -75.79 -8.33
C THR A 719 -27.76 -76.12 -9.83
N ARG A 720 -26.64 -75.90 -10.53
CA ARG A 720 -26.47 -76.35 -11.92
C ARG A 720 -26.18 -77.84 -12.00
N GLU A 721 -25.31 -78.36 -11.13
CA GLU A 721 -24.98 -79.80 -11.08
C GLU A 721 -26.12 -80.72 -10.61
N ILE A 722 -27.16 -80.18 -9.96
CA ILE A 722 -28.36 -80.94 -9.54
C ILE A 722 -29.49 -80.85 -10.60
N GLY A 723 -29.35 -79.95 -11.58
CA GLY A 723 -30.31 -79.74 -12.67
C GLY A 723 -29.96 -80.42 -14.00
N ASP A 724 -28.75 -80.95 -14.11
CA ASP A 724 -28.30 -81.92 -15.13
C ASP A 724 -28.36 -83.34 -14.55
#